data_AF-A0AAU9VN82-F1
#
_entry.id   AF-A0AAU9VN82-F1
#
_cell.length_a   1.000
_cell.length_b   1.000
_cell.length_c   1.000
_cell.angle_alpha   90.00
_cell.angle_beta   90.00
_cell.angle_gamma   90.00
#
_symmetry.space_group_name_H-M   'P 1'
#
loop_
_entity.id
_entity.type
_entity.pdbx_description
1 polymer ?
#
loop_
_entity_poly.entity_id
_entity_poly.type
_entity_poly.pdbx_seq_one_letter_code
_entity_poly.pdbx_strand_id
1 'polypeptide(L)'
;KFYFPPNVGCNMTEEIALVKKKIYDDIVVNKAETVYDPDSFREFCISAGATKLFDTILDSVTGSRHSTDRIHLNKKRVVSFIYNLCYCLSQTCNPLQMDHALYLKSNLINQEGIETEHIMGHACSRRTLNNVMHKMSQSHFKSFEDFITTATDRKWLIVLIIDDFTAIHTKRRPQEEKLSEAKTMCTIVVKAFKDIPAVPVTHALCTHDQNGIDIEACIQLITAASSMHNISESYASVMPDWLTNAFFNPEFERHRIHIHQYCDSDNKVTMRKMDDLHLLDFVELRLKSKGDFDTAYDVAMHTGLAAYLKKFIVFQPGDWPCQFYCRQIIYESLKKFVSSHPGFSDTPLQQDNILPDHSSYSFPMTSGTTDNLLNNSLPQATSQSSILSLVPTIGPLHISLNSREHIVHSYHPFFKTVYETIFPRSKFADNPKPWRISLILEIVYGGWTLIRRTVMSKFSRFKDAEYGTLFTLLDSYIPLVLSIYSISFKLNNFSEYFRAMIRIWIMFTCLQRRHYNKAPLIWINMCSHWGKHAPQLYNILRNYIAIFDEYLVENTHSILHSLTKGSDSADELRKRAKSIFQSKGKQSDYRSFFITTRQFSFSHNQLRLLKLNDEISNLNPATQPLTSSNLSQSHTYNQTTPSTNKAPPHCRQCHHPVHGHKRLNNAQVKCCFCENGTCTVSDDISSSNCPCSWHTANQHESYQSTCNNQSASLPTPDSQTTLGRNVTIAQHLDVTEWLLPSYICQSSIGGRPSGSNTCTVIAVLAALDFLEGTLQIPMQLQDLNITIPMYTNVMIKGNHLYDSFNLPVQQPNLEVRQVLQHGKNDKHLKKLEITSDLGFFTVRDLEDHLTQHHHMHPSFAAVLIVPPDKSMVLCFNQTSICLFESHTHGLQGGIIATSSPGNVSHFVKYLERMVMRDWKNGLHGSNIAVLKLK
;
A
#
# COMPACT_ATOMS: atom_id res chain seq x y z
N LYS A 1 -21.51 33.73 -24.89
CA LYS A 1 -22.60 33.99 -23.92
C LYS A 1 -23.26 32.64 -23.62
N PHE A 2 -23.00 32.06 -22.44
CA PHE A 2 -23.76 30.90 -21.97
C PHE A 2 -25.17 31.38 -21.62
N TYR A 3 -26.18 30.89 -22.33
CA TYR A 3 -27.59 31.18 -22.02
C TYR A 3 -28.03 30.23 -20.90
N PHE A 4 -28.24 30.80 -19.71
CA PHE A 4 -28.90 30.11 -18.60
C PHE A 4 -30.42 30.38 -18.68
N PRO A 5 -31.28 29.46 -18.21
CA PRO A 5 -32.73 29.62 -18.27
C PRO A 5 -33.19 30.86 -17.46
N PRO A 6 -34.22 31.61 -17.88
CA PRO A 6 -34.56 32.91 -17.30
C PRO A 6 -35.19 32.88 -15.89
N ASN A 7 -35.26 31.74 -15.19
CA ASN A 7 -36.16 31.57 -14.04
C ASN A 7 -35.48 31.22 -12.70
N VAL A 8 -34.21 31.56 -12.50
CA VAL A 8 -33.60 31.53 -11.15
C VAL A 8 -33.16 32.95 -10.84
N GLY A 9 -33.75 33.59 -9.84
CA GLY A 9 -33.50 34.99 -9.47
C GLY A 9 -32.11 35.25 -8.86
N CYS A 10 -31.06 34.73 -9.47
CA CYS A 10 -29.64 34.97 -9.21
C CYS A 10 -29.08 35.86 -10.32
N ASN A 11 -28.72 37.09 -9.99
CA ASN A 11 -27.95 37.93 -10.90
C ASN A 11 -26.47 37.55 -10.76
N MET A 12 -26.02 36.57 -11.55
CA MET A 12 -24.64 36.07 -11.45
C MET A 12 -23.60 37.18 -11.59
N THR A 13 -23.84 38.19 -12.42
CA THR A 13 -22.88 39.31 -12.59
C THR A 13 -22.72 40.11 -11.31
N GLU A 14 -23.83 40.44 -10.63
CA GLU A 14 -23.80 41.16 -9.35
C GLU A 14 -23.25 40.28 -8.22
N GLU A 15 -23.75 39.06 -8.10
CA GLU A 15 -23.35 38.16 -7.00
C GLU A 15 -21.88 37.74 -7.09
N ILE A 16 -21.34 37.47 -8.29
CA ILE A 16 -19.90 37.21 -8.45
C ILE A 16 -19.08 38.45 -8.09
N ALA A 17 -19.56 39.66 -8.40
CA ALA A 17 -18.85 40.90 -8.03
C ALA A 17 -18.77 41.07 -6.50
N LEU A 18 -19.83 40.70 -5.78
CA LEU A 18 -19.86 40.68 -4.31
C LEU A 18 -18.86 39.67 -3.73
N VAL A 19 -18.87 38.43 -4.22
CA VAL A 19 -17.92 37.39 -3.77
C VAL A 19 -16.49 37.79 -4.11
N LYS A 20 -16.23 38.33 -5.30
CA LYS A 20 -14.90 38.84 -5.69
C LYS A 20 -14.41 39.92 -4.73
N LYS A 21 -15.27 40.89 -4.37
CA LYS A 21 -14.92 41.94 -3.41
C LYS A 21 -14.55 41.34 -2.05
N LYS A 22 -15.36 40.41 -1.55
CA LYS A 22 -15.09 39.74 -0.27
C LYS A 22 -13.79 38.92 -0.30
N ILE A 23 -13.50 38.19 -1.39
CA ILE A 23 -12.22 37.49 -1.57
C ILE A 23 -11.05 38.49 -1.52
N TYR A 24 -11.18 39.63 -2.19
CA TYR A 24 -10.14 40.65 -2.19
C TYR A 24 -9.92 41.24 -0.79
N ASP A 25 -10.98 41.67 -0.12
CA ASP A 25 -10.91 42.33 1.18
C ASP A 25 -10.43 41.34 2.27
N ASP A 26 -11.04 40.16 2.38
CA ASP A 26 -10.75 39.21 3.46
C ASP A 26 -9.45 38.42 3.21
N ILE A 27 -9.29 37.85 2.01
CA ILE A 27 -8.19 36.91 1.74
C ILE A 27 -6.96 37.65 1.20
N VAL A 28 -7.14 38.59 0.28
CA VAL A 28 -5.99 39.26 -0.38
C VAL A 28 -5.43 40.39 0.48
N VAL A 29 -6.29 41.25 1.04
CA VAL A 29 -5.87 42.40 1.87
C VAL A 29 -5.65 41.97 3.32
N ASN A 30 -6.65 41.37 3.96
CA ASN A 30 -6.59 41.00 5.38
C ASN A 30 -5.84 39.68 5.65
N LYS A 31 -5.40 38.97 4.60
CA LYS A 31 -4.62 37.71 4.72
C LYS A 31 -5.34 36.61 5.51
N ALA A 32 -6.68 36.57 5.47
CA ALA A 32 -7.46 35.46 5.99
C ALA A 32 -7.16 34.16 5.22
N GLU A 33 -7.46 33.01 5.84
CA GLU A 33 -7.31 31.70 5.22
C GLU A 33 -8.26 31.53 4.02
N THR A 34 -7.81 30.78 3.01
CA THR A 34 -8.61 30.51 1.83
C THR A 34 -9.66 29.43 2.12
N VAL A 35 -10.93 29.72 1.88
CA VAL A 35 -12.03 28.81 2.20
C VAL A 35 -12.28 27.84 1.03
N TYR A 36 -11.94 26.56 1.21
CA TYR A 36 -12.15 25.52 0.18
C TYR A 36 -13.25 24.50 0.52
N ASP A 37 -13.60 24.37 1.79
CA ASP A 37 -14.71 23.52 2.21
C ASP A 37 -16.02 24.00 1.56
N PRO A 38 -16.77 23.15 0.83
CA PRO A 38 -17.92 23.63 0.08
C PRO A 38 -19.03 24.24 0.93
N ASP A 39 -19.29 23.69 2.11
CA ASP A 39 -20.38 24.17 2.96
C ASP A 39 -19.96 25.50 3.62
N SER A 40 -18.72 25.61 4.10
CA SER A 40 -18.13 26.86 4.60
C SER A 40 -18.02 27.94 3.51
N PHE A 41 -17.69 27.55 2.27
CA PHE A 41 -17.60 28.47 1.14
C PHE A 41 -18.97 28.98 0.69
N ARG A 42 -20.01 28.14 0.79
CA ARG A 42 -21.39 28.58 0.58
C ARG A 42 -21.78 29.66 1.59
N GLU A 43 -21.47 29.47 2.87
CA GLU A 43 -21.69 30.49 3.91
C GLU A 43 -20.83 31.75 3.68
N PHE A 44 -19.61 31.58 3.19
CA PHE A 44 -18.77 32.70 2.76
C PHE A 44 -19.44 33.52 1.64
N CYS A 45 -20.04 32.87 0.64
CA CYS A 45 -20.81 33.54 -0.42
C CYS A 45 -22.04 34.28 0.13
N ILE A 46 -22.80 33.64 1.01
CA ILE A 46 -23.98 34.23 1.67
C ILE A 46 -23.59 35.49 2.44
N SER A 47 -22.51 35.42 3.22
CA SER A 47 -22.00 36.57 3.98
C SER A 47 -21.39 37.68 3.10
N ALA A 48 -21.16 37.43 1.80
CA ALA A 48 -20.81 38.46 0.82
C ALA A 48 -22.05 39.19 0.28
N GLY A 49 -23.25 38.67 0.53
CA GLY A 49 -24.51 39.08 -0.11
C GLY A 49 -24.88 38.24 -1.35
N ALA A 50 -24.06 37.26 -1.72
CA ALA A 50 -24.29 36.35 -2.84
C ALA A 50 -25.03 35.09 -2.38
N THR A 51 -26.31 35.26 -2.03
CA THR A 51 -27.11 34.22 -1.37
C THR A 51 -27.53 33.06 -2.28
N LYS A 52 -27.45 33.23 -3.61
CA LYS A 52 -27.96 32.24 -4.58
C LYS A 52 -26.90 31.72 -5.53
N LEU A 53 -25.76 32.39 -5.65
CA LEU A 53 -24.70 32.06 -6.61
C LEU A 53 -24.23 30.60 -6.51
N PHE A 54 -23.88 30.15 -5.29
CA PHE A 54 -23.34 28.81 -5.08
C PHE A 54 -24.34 27.72 -5.47
N ASP A 55 -25.57 27.82 -4.96
CA ASP A 55 -26.62 26.84 -5.21
C ASP A 55 -27.05 26.83 -6.68
N THR A 56 -27.14 28.01 -7.31
CA THR A 56 -27.49 28.13 -8.74
C THR A 56 -26.48 27.40 -9.64
N ILE A 57 -25.18 27.53 -9.35
CA ILE A 57 -24.14 26.83 -10.11
C ILE A 57 -24.18 25.33 -9.79
N LEU A 58 -24.36 24.95 -8.53
CA LEU A 58 -24.44 23.54 -8.11
C LEU A 58 -25.60 22.81 -8.80
N ASP A 59 -26.78 23.41 -8.81
CA ASP A 59 -27.98 22.89 -9.47
C ASP A 59 -27.79 22.77 -10.98
N SER A 60 -27.02 23.69 -11.58
CA SER A 60 -26.71 23.65 -13.01
C SER A 60 -25.77 22.51 -13.41
N VAL A 61 -24.94 22.00 -12.49
CA VAL A 61 -23.98 20.91 -12.74
C VAL A 61 -24.39 19.57 -12.13
N THR A 62 -25.54 19.55 -11.44
CA THR A 62 -26.04 18.39 -10.70
C THR A 62 -27.41 17.95 -11.25
N GLY A 63 -27.68 16.65 -11.23
CA GLY A 63 -28.97 16.12 -11.67
C GLY A 63 -29.37 14.90 -10.84
N SER A 64 -30.66 14.55 -10.88
CA SER A 64 -31.26 13.46 -10.08
C SER A 64 -30.63 12.08 -10.30
N ARG A 65 -29.89 11.90 -11.39
CA ARG A 65 -29.14 10.68 -11.75
C ARG A 65 -27.74 10.58 -11.12
N HIS A 66 -27.24 11.64 -10.49
CA HIS A 66 -25.89 11.64 -9.91
C HIS A 66 -25.89 10.97 -8.53
N SER A 67 -24.90 10.13 -8.28
CA SER A 67 -24.66 9.54 -6.96
C SER A 67 -24.25 10.59 -5.93
N THR A 68 -24.40 10.27 -4.65
CA THR A 68 -23.95 11.12 -3.53
C THR A 68 -22.48 11.55 -3.68
N ASP A 69 -21.60 10.63 -4.08
CA ASP A 69 -20.18 10.93 -4.32
C ASP A 69 -19.99 11.92 -5.47
N ARG A 70 -20.76 11.77 -6.56
CA ARG A 70 -20.71 12.70 -7.69
C ARG A 70 -21.22 14.09 -7.30
N ILE A 71 -22.26 14.17 -6.48
CA ILE A 71 -22.79 15.43 -5.94
C ILE A 71 -21.74 16.10 -5.06
N HIS A 72 -21.09 15.35 -4.16
CA HIS A 72 -20.02 15.87 -3.31
C HIS A 72 -18.82 16.36 -4.12
N LEU A 73 -18.42 15.64 -5.17
CA LEU A 73 -17.38 16.09 -6.10
C LEU A 73 -17.78 17.38 -6.85
N ASN A 74 -19.05 17.49 -7.25
CA ASN A 74 -19.56 18.69 -7.91
C ASN A 74 -19.55 19.89 -6.98
N LYS A 75 -19.90 19.75 -5.69
CA LYS A 75 -19.75 20.82 -4.70
C LYS A 75 -18.33 21.41 -4.69
N LYS A 76 -17.29 20.56 -4.67
CA LYS A 76 -15.88 21.00 -4.75
C LYS A 76 -15.55 21.72 -6.06
N ARG A 77 -16.13 21.25 -7.18
CA ARG A 77 -15.97 21.90 -8.49
C ARG A 77 -16.63 23.28 -8.54
N VAL A 78 -17.77 23.47 -7.87
CA VAL A 78 -18.43 24.79 -7.78
C VAL A 78 -17.54 25.80 -7.07
N VAL A 79 -16.92 25.42 -5.94
CA VAL A 79 -15.95 26.27 -5.23
C VAL A 79 -14.83 26.71 -6.18
N SER A 80 -14.20 25.75 -6.87
CA SER A 80 -13.13 26.03 -7.84
C SER A 80 -13.61 26.93 -8.98
N PHE A 81 -14.81 26.70 -9.50
CA PHE A 81 -15.38 27.48 -10.59
C PHE A 81 -15.62 28.95 -10.19
N ILE A 82 -16.19 29.20 -9.01
CA ILE A 82 -16.42 30.56 -8.51
C ILE A 82 -15.09 31.30 -8.31
N TYR A 83 -14.08 30.67 -7.69
CA TYR A 83 -12.74 31.25 -7.57
C TYR A 83 -12.13 31.60 -8.93
N ASN A 84 -12.24 30.72 -9.93
CA ASN A 84 -11.76 30.98 -11.29
C ASN A 84 -12.50 32.16 -11.93
N LEU A 85 -13.82 32.29 -11.76
CA LEU A 85 -14.57 33.44 -12.25
C LEU A 85 -14.11 34.75 -11.59
N CYS A 86 -13.94 34.75 -10.27
CA CYS A 86 -13.42 35.92 -9.54
C CYS A 86 -12.01 36.31 -10.03
N TYR A 87 -11.14 35.33 -10.27
CA TYR A 87 -9.80 35.56 -10.83
C TYR A 87 -9.84 36.14 -12.25
N CYS A 88 -10.68 35.60 -13.13
CA CYS A 88 -10.86 36.13 -14.48
C CYS A 88 -11.38 37.58 -14.47
N LEU A 89 -12.20 37.96 -13.49
CA LEU A 89 -12.62 39.35 -13.29
C LEU A 89 -11.55 40.24 -12.67
N SER A 90 -10.65 39.66 -11.86
CA SER A 90 -9.52 40.38 -11.26
C SER A 90 -8.40 39.43 -10.88
N GLN A 91 -7.24 39.59 -11.52
CA GLN A 91 -6.06 38.75 -11.30
C GLN A 91 -5.45 38.89 -9.90
N THR A 92 -5.91 39.85 -9.09
CA THR A 92 -5.55 39.98 -7.67
C THR A 92 -6.29 38.97 -6.79
N CYS A 93 -7.46 38.49 -7.22
CA CYS A 93 -8.25 37.45 -6.54
C CYS A 93 -7.73 36.06 -6.91
N ASN A 94 -6.47 35.78 -6.58
CA ASN A 94 -5.74 34.60 -7.06
C ASN A 94 -5.38 33.52 -6.02
N PRO A 95 -6.06 33.37 -4.86
CA PRO A 95 -5.63 32.40 -3.86
C PRO A 95 -5.65 30.96 -4.40
N LEU A 96 -6.72 30.57 -5.11
CA LEU A 96 -6.80 29.25 -5.76
C LEU A 96 -5.68 29.05 -6.80
N GLN A 97 -5.47 30.04 -7.67
CA GLN A 97 -4.45 29.97 -8.73
C GLN A 97 -3.03 29.93 -8.16
N MET A 98 -2.79 30.60 -7.04
CA MET A 98 -1.51 30.56 -6.34
C MET A 98 -1.27 29.19 -5.72
N ASP A 99 -2.26 28.64 -5.01
CA ASP A 99 -2.16 27.32 -4.40
C ASP A 99 -2.03 26.23 -5.47
N HIS A 100 -2.79 26.31 -6.56
CA HIS A 100 -2.64 25.38 -7.67
C HIS A 100 -1.24 25.47 -8.32
N ALA A 101 -0.73 26.68 -8.56
CA ALA A 101 0.60 26.88 -9.15
C ALA A 101 1.74 26.33 -8.26
N LEU A 102 1.65 26.56 -6.94
CA LEU A 102 2.57 25.97 -5.96
C LEU A 102 2.50 24.44 -5.97
N TYR A 103 1.30 23.87 -6.08
CA TYR A 103 1.11 22.43 -6.15
C TYR A 103 1.71 21.84 -7.43
N LEU A 104 1.43 22.42 -8.60
CA LEU A 104 2.00 22.00 -9.88
C LEU A 104 3.53 22.01 -9.84
N LYS A 105 4.11 23.09 -9.29
CA LYS A 105 5.56 23.19 -9.13
C LYS A 105 6.13 22.14 -8.19
N SER A 106 5.42 21.79 -7.11
CA SER A 106 5.81 20.69 -6.21
C SER A 106 5.73 19.30 -6.87
N ASN A 107 4.97 19.15 -7.96
CA ASN A 107 4.85 17.93 -8.76
C ASN A 107 5.68 17.97 -10.05
N LEU A 108 6.72 18.80 -10.09
CA LEU A 108 7.69 18.84 -11.20
C LEU A 108 7.12 19.25 -12.56
N ILE A 109 5.97 19.95 -12.57
CA ILE A 109 5.51 20.58 -13.80
C ILE A 109 6.56 21.61 -14.23
N ASN A 110 6.96 21.50 -15.50
CA ASN A 110 7.98 22.36 -16.07
C ASN A 110 7.46 23.81 -16.21
N GLN A 111 8.37 24.72 -16.55
CA GLN A 111 8.03 26.15 -16.63
C GLN A 111 6.97 26.46 -17.69
N GLU A 112 6.99 25.72 -18.80
CA GLU A 112 6.02 25.85 -19.88
C GLU A 112 4.62 25.37 -19.46
N GLY A 113 4.54 24.27 -18.70
CA GLY A 113 3.30 23.77 -18.13
C GLY A 113 2.69 24.74 -17.12
N ILE A 114 3.51 25.37 -16.26
CA ILE A 114 3.03 26.42 -15.34
C ILE A 114 2.48 27.62 -16.13
N GLU A 115 3.17 28.04 -17.20
CA GLU A 115 2.70 29.16 -18.02
C GLU A 115 1.45 28.80 -18.83
N THR A 116 1.32 27.54 -19.27
CA THR A 116 0.11 27.03 -19.94
C THR A 116 -1.08 27.09 -19.00
N GLU A 117 -0.94 26.56 -17.78
CA GLU A 117 -1.99 26.63 -16.75
C GLU A 117 -2.32 28.08 -16.37
N HIS A 118 -1.34 28.99 -16.43
CA HIS A 118 -1.58 30.41 -16.24
C HIS A 118 -2.46 31.00 -17.35
N ILE A 119 -2.15 30.71 -18.62
CA ILE A 119 -2.94 31.13 -19.78
C ILE A 119 -4.36 30.58 -19.72
N MET A 120 -4.54 29.34 -19.25
CA MET A 120 -5.86 28.73 -19.05
C MET A 120 -6.65 29.32 -17.86
N GLY A 121 -6.02 30.19 -17.05
CA GLY A 121 -6.63 30.83 -15.89
C GLY A 121 -6.62 29.97 -14.62
N HIS A 122 -5.93 28.83 -14.63
CA HIS A 122 -5.87 27.87 -13.53
C HIS A 122 -4.69 28.11 -12.59
N ALA A 123 -3.67 28.85 -13.02
CA ALA A 123 -2.49 29.16 -12.23
C ALA A 123 -2.07 30.64 -12.34
N CYS A 124 -1.22 31.08 -11.41
CA CYS A 124 -0.55 32.37 -11.50
C CYS A 124 0.65 32.31 -12.45
N SER A 125 1.05 33.46 -13.00
CA SER A 125 2.25 33.55 -13.82
C SER A 125 3.48 33.01 -13.10
N ARG A 126 4.42 32.46 -13.86
CA ARG A 126 5.71 31.99 -13.32
C ARG A 126 6.42 33.04 -12.48
N ARG A 127 6.36 34.32 -12.90
CA ARG A 127 7.01 35.43 -12.19
C ARG A 127 6.40 35.63 -10.81
N THR A 128 5.07 35.65 -10.72
CA THR A 128 4.34 35.77 -9.45
C THR A 128 4.68 34.61 -8.53
N LEU A 129 4.66 33.38 -9.05
CA LEU A 129 4.99 32.17 -8.30
C LEU A 129 6.41 32.22 -7.72
N ASN A 130 7.40 32.60 -8.52
CA ASN A 130 8.79 32.71 -8.06
C ASN A 130 8.96 33.78 -6.98
N ASN A 131 8.28 34.93 -7.13
CA ASN A 131 8.30 35.99 -6.11
C ASN A 131 7.69 35.53 -4.79
N VAL A 132 6.58 34.79 -4.84
CA VAL A 132 5.94 34.23 -3.64
C VAL A 132 6.84 33.20 -2.97
N MET A 133 7.43 32.27 -3.73
CA MET A 133 8.37 31.30 -3.18
C MET A 133 9.59 31.96 -2.52
N HIS A 134 10.11 33.04 -3.11
CA HIS A 134 11.19 33.81 -2.50
C HIS A 134 10.77 34.44 -1.16
N LYS A 135 9.58 35.08 -1.11
CA LYS A 135 9.03 35.62 0.14
C LYS A 135 8.78 34.52 1.19
N MET A 136 8.30 33.35 0.77
CA MET A 136 8.12 32.18 1.63
C MET A 136 9.46 31.73 2.23
N SER A 137 10.50 31.63 1.41
CA SER A 137 11.85 31.30 1.90
C SER A 137 12.39 32.33 2.91
N GLN A 138 12.11 33.63 2.72
CA GLN A 138 12.57 34.69 3.62
C GLN A 138 11.82 34.70 4.97
N SER A 139 10.52 34.40 4.94
CA SER A 139 9.67 34.35 6.14
C SER A 139 9.72 33.01 6.89
N HIS A 140 10.39 32.00 6.33
CA HIS A 140 10.48 30.64 6.87
C HIS A 140 10.96 30.59 8.32
N PHE A 141 12.01 31.34 8.66
CA PHE A 141 12.55 31.34 10.03
C PHE A 141 11.52 31.84 11.04
N LYS A 142 10.82 32.94 10.73
CA LYS A 142 9.77 33.48 11.60
C LYS A 142 8.60 32.49 11.74
N SER A 143 8.20 31.84 10.65
CA SER A 143 7.20 30.78 10.65
C SER A 143 7.57 29.62 11.58
N PHE A 144 8.84 29.20 11.57
CA PHE A 144 9.35 28.17 12.46
C PHE A 144 9.34 28.62 13.94
N GLU A 145 9.76 29.85 14.23
CA GLU A 145 9.70 30.42 15.58
C GLU A 145 8.27 30.51 16.14
N ASP A 146 7.31 30.93 15.30
CA ASP A 146 5.90 31.01 15.67
C ASP A 146 5.32 29.60 15.92
N PHE A 147 5.72 28.62 15.12
CA PHE A 147 5.41 27.21 15.34
C PHE A 147 5.94 26.70 16.68
N ILE A 148 7.23 26.90 16.99
CA ILE A 148 7.83 26.42 18.25
C ILE A 148 7.19 27.11 19.47
N THR A 149 6.87 28.41 19.36
CA THR A 149 6.14 29.14 20.41
C THR A 149 4.78 28.50 20.65
N THR A 150 4.02 28.24 19.58
CA THR A 150 2.72 27.57 19.67
C THR A 150 2.84 26.17 20.26
N ALA A 151 3.83 25.38 19.82
CA ALA A 151 4.09 24.04 20.33
C ALA A 151 4.43 24.06 21.83
N THR A 152 5.18 25.07 22.27
CA THR A 152 5.51 25.29 23.68
C THR A 152 4.25 25.60 24.51
N ASP A 153 3.43 26.53 24.05
CA ASP A 153 2.22 26.98 24.76
C ASP A 153 1.15 25.88 24.81
N ARG A 154 0.99 25.15 23.71
CA ARG A 154 0.05 24.03 23.58
C ARG A 154 0.59 22.72 24.13
N LYS A 155 1.86 22.69 24.57
CA LYS A 155 2.55 21.50 25.12
C LYS A 155 2.53 20.30 24.16
N TRP A 156 2.76 20.54 22.88
CA TRP A 156 2.82 19.48 21.87
C TRP A 156 4.13 18.72 21.96
N LEU A 157 4.10 17.39 21.92
CA LEU A 157 5.31 16.60 21.79
C LEU A 157 5.97 16.86 20.42
N ILE A 158 7.29 17.06 20.43
CA ILE A 158 8.08 17.22 19.19
C ILE A 158 9.22 16.21 19.11
N VAL A 159 9.56 15.83 17.89
CA VAL A 159 10.68 14.95 17.55
C VAL A 159 11.60 15.69 16.59
N LEU A 160 12.90 15.75 16.93
CA LEU A 160 13.95 16.35 16.11
C LEU A 160 14.60 15.27 15.26
N ILE A 161 14.76 15.51 13.96
CA ILE A 161 15.45 14.57 13.06
C ILE A 161 16.53 15.35 12.31
N ILE A 162 17.76 14.85 12.38
CA ILE A 162 18.94 15.42 11.74
C ILE A 162 19.54 14.35 10.86
N ASP A 163 19.71 14.65 9.57
CA ASP A 163 20.23 13.67 8.62
C ASP A 163 20.94 14.30 7.42
N ASP A 164 21.85 13.55 6.79
CA ASP A 164 22.63 14.03 5.65
C ASP A 164 21.91 13.84 4.32
N PHE A 165 21.88 14.90 3.53
CA PHE A 165 21.39 14.92 2.16
C PHE A 165 22.57 15.06 1.22
N THR A 166 22.76 14.08 0.34
CA THR A 166 23.77 14.16 -0.72
C THR A 166 23.09 14.37 -2.07
N ALA A 167 23.36 15.47 -2.76
CA ALA A 167 22.77 15.74 -4.07
C ALA A 167 23.13 14.64 -5.09
N ILE A 168 22.14 13.84 -5.51
CA ILE A 168 22.32 12.66 -6.39
C ILE A 168 22.75 13.05 -7.83
N HIS A 169 22.56 14.31 -8.22
CA HIS A 169 22.88 14.81 -9.55
C HIS A 169 24.37 15.16 -9.74
N THR A 170 25.25 14.21 -9.44
CA THR A 170 26.63 14.28 -9.94
C THR A 170 26.64 13.87 -11.42
N LYS A 171 27.21 14.71 -12.30
CA LYS A 171 27.47 14.30 -13.68
C LYS A 171 28.48 13.14 -13.61
N ARG A 172 28.01 11.90 -13.78
CA ARG A 172 28.88 10.69 -13.78
C ARG A 172 29.99 10.71 -14.85
N ARG A 173 29.90 11.61 -15.84
CA ARG A 173 30.98 11.92 -16.78
C ARG A 173 31.31 13.42 -16.69
N PRO A 174 32.54 13.78 -16.27
CA PRO A 174 33.02 15.15 -16.39
C PRO A 174 33.03 15.57 -17.86
N GLN A 175 32.52 16.76 -18.17
CA GLN A 175 32.71 17.39 -19.49
C GLN A 175 33.93 18.32 -19.49
N GLU A 176 34.50 18.59 -18.32
CA GLU A 176 35.68 19.42 -18.07
C GLU A 176 36.57 18.72 -17.04
N GLU A 177 37.83 19.13 -16.91
CA GLU A 177 38.82 18.58 -15.95
C GLU A 177 38.46 18.81 -14.45
N LYS A 178 37.30 19.39 -14.15
CA LYS A 178 36.80 19.56 -12.77
C LYS A 178 35.87 18.40 -12.38
N LEU A 179 36.24 17.69 -11.32
CA LEU A 179 35.36 16.73 -10.64
C LEU A 179 34.08 17.45 -10.20
N SER A 180 32.91 16.87 -10.51
CA SER A 180 31.65 17.38 -9.91
C SER A 180 31.60 16.95 -8.45
N GLU A 181 31.89 17.86 -7.52
CA GLU A 181 31.70 17.58 -6.09
C GLU A 181 30.19 17.48 -5.78
N ALA A 182 29.77 16.36 -5.20
CA ALA A 182 28.42 16.23 -4.66
C ALA A 182 28.29 17.19 -3.47
N LYS A 183 27.29 18.09 -3.52
CA LYS A 183 27.00 18.96 -2.38
C LYS A 183 26.35 18.12 -1.28
N THR A 184 26.94 18.17 -0.09
CA THR A 184 26.42 17.51 1.11
C THR A 184 25.77 18.57 1.98
N MET A 185 24.49 18.36 2.28
CA MET A 185 23.68 19.23 3.11
C MET A 185 23.24 18.46 4.36
N CYS A 186 23.00 19.14 5.47
CA CYS A 186 22.35 18.65 6.67
C CYS A 186 20.90 19.12 6.66
N THR A 187 19.99 18.17 6.79
CA THR A 187 18.55 18.42 6.94
C THR A 187 18.20 18.38 8.41
N ILE A 188 17.66 19.48 8.94
CA ILE A 188 17.19 19.57 10.32
C ILE A 188 15.68 19.79 10.29
N VAL A 189 14.90 18.79 10.68
CA VAL A 189 13.44 18.86 10.71
C VAL A 189 12.90 18.58 12.12
N VAL A 190 11.76 19.18 12.43
CA VAL A 190 11.02 18.97 13.67
C VAL A 190 9.61 18.53 13.31
N LYS A 191 9.21 17.37 13.81
CA LYS A 191 7.86 16.83 13.69
C LYS A 191 7.10 17.10 14.97
N ALA A 192 5.92 17.70 14.88
CA ALA A 192 5.00 17.83 16.01
C ALA A 192 3.93 16.73 16.01
N PHE A 193 3.62 16.23 17.20
CA PHE A 193 2.53 15.30 17.47
C PHE A 193 1.52 15.99 18.39
N LYS A 194 0.55 16.68 17.79
CA LYS A 194 -0.39 17.58 18.50
C LYS A 194 -1.30 16.86 19.49
N ASP A 195 -1.60 15.59 19.24
CA ASP A 195 -2.47 14.75 20.07
C ASP A 195 -1.72 14.08 21.23
N ILE A 196 -0.39 14.27 21.33
CA ILE A 196 0.45 13.67 22.38
C ILE A 196 1.05 14.80 23.21
N PRO A 197 0.83 14.80 24.54
CA PRO A 197 1.40 15.83 25.40
C PRO A 197 2.93 15.70 25.48
N ALA A 198 3.60 16.85 25.48
CA ALA A 198 5.04 16.93 25.70
C ALA A 198 5.43 16.42 27.10
N VAL A 199 6.57 15.73 27.20
CA VAL A 199 7.11 15.27 28.48
C VAL A 199 7.86 16.42 29.13
N PRO A 200 7.47 16.88 30.34
CA PRO A 200 8.20 17.90 31.08
C PRO A 200 9.65 17.48 31.33
N VAL A 201 10.54 18.47 31.37
CA VAL A 201 11.94 18.24 31.69
C VAL A 201 12.09 17.68 33.11
N THR A 202 12.73 16.52 33.20
CA THR A 202 13.20 15.91 34.44
C THR A 202 14.68 16.20 34.66
N HIS A 203 15.21 15.83 35.82
CA HIS A 203 16.64 15.93 36.07
C HIS A 203 17.44 15.11 35.04
N ALA A 204 18.59 15.61 34.58
CA ALA A 204 19.38 14.98 33.51
C ALA A 204 19.72 13.51 33.78
N LEU A 205 19.97 13.12 35.05
CA LEU A 205 20.26 11.74 35.45
C LEU A 205 19.04 10.80 35.37
N CYS A 206 17.82 11.33 35.42
CA CYS A 206 16.61 10.54 35.16
C CYS A 206 16.49 10.21 33.68
N THR A 207 16.90 11.14 32.81
CA THR A 207 16.83 11.02 31.36
C THR A 207 17.99 10.22 30.79
N HIS A 208 19.19 10.41 31.31
CA HIS A 208 20.43 9.82 30.82
C HIS A 208 21.14 9.07 31.94
N ASP A 209 21.43 7.80 31.70
CA ASP A 209 22.28 6.99 32.56
C ASP A 209 23.68 7.61 32.60
N GLN A 210 24.20 7.97 33.78
CA GLN A 210 25.50 8.62 33.95
C GLN A 210 26.67 7.81 33.36
N ASN A 211 26.56 6.48 33.39
CA ASN A 211 27.60 5.57 32.92
C ASN A 211 27.52 5.32 31.41
N GLY A 212 26.48 5.82 30.73
CA GLY A 212 26.22 5.53 29.32
C GLY A 212 25.47 4.24 29.11
N ILE A 213 25.98 3.17 29.73
CA ILE A 213 25.36 1.85 29.71
C ILE A 213 25.58 1.16 31.06
N ASP A 214 24.50 0.68 31.66
CA ASP A 214 24.52 -0.24 32.79
C ASP A 214 24.62 -1.67 32.25
N ILE A 215 25.86 -2.18 32.21
CA ILE A 215 26.17 -3.51 31.70
C ILE A 215 25.51 -4.59 32.57
N GLU A 216 25.48 -4.40 33.89
CA GLU A 216 24.93 -5.39 34.82
C GLU A 216 23.41 -5.49 34.65
N ALA A 217 22.72 -4.34 34.53
CA ALA A 217 21.30 -4.33 34.20
C ALA A 217 20.99 -4.98 32.85
N CYS A 218 21.84 -4.78 31.83
CA CYS A 218 21.70 -5.46 30.54
C CYS A 218 21.87 -6.99 30.67
N ILE A 219 22.87 -7.45 31.42
CA ILE A 219 23.09 -8.88 31.67
C ILE A 219 21.87 -9.49 32.35
N GLN A 220 21.38 -8.87 33.42
CA GLN A 220 20.20 -9.35 34.15
C GLN A 220 18.95 -9.42 33.26
N LEU A 221 18.72 -8.39 32.43
CA LEU A 221 17.56 -8.32 31.55
C LEU A 221 17.61 -9.38 30.42
N ILE A 222 18.78 -9.58 29.81
CA ILE A 222 18.96 -10.51 28.69
C ILE A 222 18.98 -11.96 29.19
N THR A 223 19.61 -12.22 30.34
CA THR A 223 19.71 -13.57 30.93
C THR A 223 18.51 -13.95 31.80
N ALA A 224 17.55 -13.05 31.99
CA ALA A 224 16.29 -13.36 32.64
C ALA A 224 15.60 -14.57 32.01
N ALA A 225 14.97 -15.41 32.82
CA ALA A 225 14.35 -16.66 32.36
C ALA A 225 13.35 -16.46 31.21
N SER A 226 12.55 -15.38 31.24
CA SER A 226 11.60 -15.05 30.17
C SER A 226 12.29 -14.67 28.85
N SER A 227 13.38 -13.91 28.92
CA SER A 227 14.21 -13.56 27.76
C SER A 227 14.93 -14.79 27.21
N MET A 228 15.54 -15.60 28.05
CA MET A 228 16.24 -16.83 27.66
C MET A 228 15.29 -17.87 27.06
N HIS A 229 14.09 -18.04 27.63
CA HIS A 229 13.05 -18.90 27.06
C HIS A 229 12.56 -18.39 25.71
N ASN A 230 12.47 -17.08 25.51
CA ASN A 230 12.19 -16.55 24.19
C ASN A 230 13.32 -16.89 23.23
N ILE A 231 14.56 -16.55 23.56
CA ILE A 231 15.73 -16.68 22.68
C ILE A 231 16.07 -18.16 22.38
N SER A 232 15.73 -19.10 23.27
CA SER A 232 15.97 -20.54 23.06
C SER A 232 15.19 -21.12 21.88
N GLU A 233 14.12 -20.46 21.47
CA GLU A 233 13.29 -20.85 20.33
C GLU A 233 13.53 -19.92 19.13
N SER A 234 13.37 -20.47 17.92
CA SER A 234 13.36 -19.71 16.67
C SER A 234 12.31 -18.60 16.70
N TYR A 235 12.56 -17.46 16.05
CA TYR A 235 11.62 -16.34 16.07
C TYR A 235 10.23 -16.75 15.56
N ALA A 236 10.15 -17.46 14.43
CA ALA A 236 8.88 -17.93 13.87
C ALA A 236 8.08 -18.86 14.79
N SER A 237 8.73 -19.63 15.68
CA SER A 237 8.04 -20.50 16.64
C SER A 237 7.42 -19.74 17.81
N VAL A 238 7.92 -18.56 18.14
CA VAL A 238 7.44 -17.74 19.26
C VAL A 238 6.71 -16.47 18.81
N MET A 239 6.51 -16.29 17.50
CA MET A 239 5.69 -15.21 16.97
C MET A 239 4.26 -15.37 17.48
N PRO A 240 3.70 -14.36 18.17
CA PRO A 240 2.33 -14.44 18.66
C PRO A 240 1.32 -14.44 17.51
N ASP A 241 0.13 -15.03 17.72
CA ASP A 241 -0.89 -15.19 16.68
C ASP A 241 -1.27 -13.87 16.00
N TRP A 242 -1.39 -12.78 16.76
CA TRP A 242 -1.68 -11.46 16.20
C TRP A 242 -0.59 -10.99 15.22
N LEU A 243 0.69 -11.30 15.51
CA LEU A 243 1.82 -10.93 14.65
C LEU A 243 1.84 -11.80 13.40
N THR A 244 1.59 -13.10 13.55
CA THR A 244 1.45 -14.04 12.42
C THR A 244 0.30 -13.60 11.50
N ASN A 245 -0.86 -13.27 12.06
CA ASN A 245 -2.01 -12.78 11.29
C ASN A 245 -1.70 -11.44 10.60
N ALA A 246 -1.04 -10.51 11.28
CA ALA A 246 -0.61 -9.25 10.69
C ALA A 246 0.47 -9.44 9.61
N PHE A 247 1.32 -10.47 9.74
CA PHE A 247 2.36 -10.78 8.76
C PHE A 247 1.76 -11.13 7.41
N PHE A 248 0.73 -11.99 7.39
CA PHE A 248 0.04 -12.39 6.16
C PHE A 248 -1.10 -11.45 5.75
N ASN A 249 -1.25 -10.31 6.44
CA ASN A 249 -2.18 -9.28 6.01
C ASN A 249 -1.70 -8.62 4.69
N PRO A 250 -2.56 -8.50 3.68
CA PRO A 250 -2.23 -7.92 2.38
C PRO A 250 -1.63 -6.51 2.43
N GLU A 251 -2.10 -5.65 3.33
CA GLU A 251 -1.64 -4.27 3.44
C GLU A 251 -0.25 -4.21 4.07
N PHE A 252 -0.01 -4.97 5.14
CA PHE A 252 1.32 -5.03 5.76
C PHE A 252 2.35 -5.68 4.84
N GLU A 253 1.94 -6.67 4.03
CA GLU A 253 2.79 -7.24 2.99
C GLU A 253 3.19 -6.20 1.94
N ARG A 254 2.24 -5.40 1.44
CA ARG A 254 2.54 -4.26 0.55
C ARG A 254 3.53 -3.30 1.21
N HIS A 255 3.31 -2.94 2.48
CA HIS A 255 4.21 -2.05 3.22
C HIS A 255 5.63 -2.61 3.35
N ARG A 256 5.82 -3.94 3.45
CA ARG A 256 7.14 -4.56 3.54
C ARG A 256 7.91 -4.47 2.22
N ILE A 257 7.23 -4.66 1.10
CA ILE A 257 7.81 -4.58 -0.25
C ILE A 257 8.09 -3.11 -0.65
N HIS A 258 7.25 -2.19 -0.19
CA HIS A 258 7.34 -0.76 -0.48
C HIS A 258 8.04 0.06 0.60
N ILE A 259 8.82 -0.57 1.50
CA ILE A 259 9.49 0.15 2.59
C ILE A 259 10.40 1.29 2.10
N HIS A 260 10.92 1.20 0.87
CA HIS A 260 11.75 2.21 0.20
C HIS A 260 10.96 3.11 -0.77
N GLN A 261 9.63 2.97 -0.84
CA GLN A 261 8.78 3.89 -1.59
C GLN A 261 8.25 4.95 -0.64
N TYR A 262 8.93 6.09 -0.61
CA TYR A 262 8.50 7.23 0.18
C TYR A 262 7.32 7.93 -0.50
N CYS A 263 6.21 8.08 0.22
CA CYS A 263 5.00 8.73 -0.28
C CYS A 263 4.34 9.60 0.80
N ASP A 264 3.71 10.70 0.35
CA ASP A 264 2.96 11.64 1.20
C ASP A 264 1.64 11.04 1.74
N SER A 265 1.16 9.90 1.23
CA SER A 265 -0.18 9.35 1.54
C SER A 265 -0.20 8.18 2.54
N ASP A 266 0.69 8.18 3.53
CA ASP A 266 0.70 7.15 4.59
C ASP A 266 -0.41 7.35 5.65
N ASN A 267 -0.97 6.24 6.14
CA ASN A 267 -2.15 6.21 7.01
C ASN A 267 -1.91 6.81 8.41
N LYS A 268 -2.99 7.32 9.06
CA LYS A 268 -2.95 7.83 10.45
C LYS A 268 -2.39 6.81 11.45
N VAL A 269 -2.61 5.52 11.21
CA VAL A 269 -2.19 4.41 12.09
C VAL A 269 -0.67 4.32 12.23
N THR A 270 0.12 4.67 11.21
CA THR A 270 1.59 4.55 11.23
C THR A 270 2.30 5.81 11.70
N MET A 271 1.57 6.90 12.00
CA MET A 271 2.11 8.19 12.46
C MET A 271 3.09 8.88 11.48
N ARG A 272 3.16 8.43 10.22
CA ARG A 272 4.11 8.88 9.16
C ARG A 272 3.66 10.02 8.29
N LYS A 273 2.55 10.65 8.63
CA LYS A 273 2.05 11.80 7.85
C LYS A 273 3.09 12.91 7.86
N MET A 274 3.30 13.51 6.69
CA MET A 274 4.15 14.69 6.54
C MET A 274 3.49 15.96 7.10
N ASP A 275 2.20 15.91 7.48
CA ASP A 275 1.49 16.95 8.22
C ASP A 275 2.29 17.36 9.47
N ASP A 276 2.29 18.63 9.87
CA ASP A 276 3.02 19.09 11.07
C ASP A 276 4.53 18.76 11.11
N LEU A 277 5.14 18.52 9.94
CA LEU A 277 6.59 18.43 9.77
C LEU A 277 7.14 19.79 9.35
N HIS A 278 8.03 20.34 10.17
CA HIS A 278 8.60 21.66 9.98
C HIS A 278 10.09 21.56 9.72
N LEU A 279 10.57 22.18 8.65
CA LEU A 279 12.00 22.35 8.42
C LEU A 279 12.52 23.43 9.38
N LEU A 280 13.51 23.11 10.20
CA LEU A 280 14.27 24.11 10.96
C LEU A 280 15.24 24.79 10.01
N ASP A 281 16.15 24.02 9.41
CA ASP A 281 17.04 24.51 8.35
C ASP A 281 17.59 23.38 7.47
N PHE A 282 18.21 23.79 6.35
CA PHE A 282 18.90 22.93 5.39
C PHE A 282 20.29 23.54 5.12
N VAL A 283 21.30 23.06 5.85
CA VAL A 283 22.60 23.72 6.00
C VAL A 283 23.67 22.96 5.22
N GLU A 284 24.67 23.64 4.66
CA GLU A 284 25.82 22.96 4.05
C GLU A 284 26.72 22.36 5.15
N LEU A 285 26.50 21.08 5.48
CA LEU A 285 27.25 20.31 6.48
C LEU A 285 27.28 18.84 6.05
N ARG A 286 28.39 18.16 6.35
CA ARG A 286 28.62 16.77 5.93
C ARG A 286 28.05 15.71 6.87
N LEU A 287 27.91 16.04 8.16
CA LEU A 287 27.50 15.13 9.23
C LEU A 287 28.34 13.83 9.30
N LYS A 288 29.66 13.92 9.12
CA LYS A 288 30.57 12.76 9.20
C LYS A 288 31.49 12.78 10.43
N SER A 289 31.42 13.84 11.24
CA SER A 289 32.23 13.99 12.45
C SER A 289 31.39 14.56 13.59
N LYS A 290 31.88 14.38 14.84
CA LYS A 290 31.27 15.01 16.01
C LYS A 290 31.13 16.53 15.86
N GLY A 291 32.15 17.21 15.31
CA GLY A 291 32.11 18.66 15.09
C GLY A 291 31.02 19.11 14.10
N ASP A 292 30.71 18.29 13.10
CA ASP A 292 29.57 18.56 12.21
C ASP A 292 28.23 18.51 12.97
N PHE A 293 28.08 17.53 13.90
CA PHE A 293 26.88 17.41 14.73
C PHE A 293 26.79 18.50 15.81
N ASP A 294 27.92 18.91 16.40
CA ASP A 294 27.97 20.09 17.29
C ASP A 294 27.47 21.33 16.53
N THR A 295 27.95 21.54 15.29
CA THR A 295 27.50 22.66 14.44
C THR A 295 26.01 22.56 14.10
N ALA A 296 25.50 21.35 13.83
CA ALA A 296 24.07 21.15 13.57
C ALA A 296 23.21 21.45 14.81
N TYR A 297 23.68 21.09 16.01
CA TYR A 297 23.01 21.47 17.25
C TYR A 297 23.10 22.96 17.52
N ASP A 298 24.22 23.61 17.25
CA ASP A 298 24.32 25.06 17.37
C ASP A 298 23.25 25.73 16.51
N VAL A 299 23.11 25.34 15.23
CA VAL A 299 22.04 25.84 14.37
C VAL A 299 20.65 25.63 15.00
N ALA A 300 20.40 24.45 15.56
CA ALA A 300 19.13 24.14 16.20
C ALA A 300 18.89 24.96 17.48
N MET A 301 19.92 25.17 18.30
CA MET A 301 19.84 25.90 19.58
C MET A 301 19.75 27.43 19.41
N HIS A 302 20.11 27.97 18.24
CA HIS A 302 19.89 29.38 17.90
C HIS A 302 18.43 29.70 17.53
N THR A 303 17.51 28.75 17.68
CA THR A 303 16.07 28.90 17.46
C THR A 303 15.30 28.82 18.77
N GLY A 304 13.99 29.09 18.73
CA GLY A 304 13.06 28.87 19.85
C GLY A 304 13.09 27.44 20.41
N LEU A 305 13.66 26.47 19.70
CA LEU A 305 13.82 25.09 20.17
C LEU A 305 14.63 25.02 21.48
N ALA A 306 15.62 25.89 21.68
CA ALA A 306 16.36 25.95 22.95
C ALA A 306 15.46 26.35 24.13
N ALA A 307 14.49 27.24 23.91
CA ALA A 307 13.51 27.61 24.93
C ALA A 307 12.50 26.47 25.19
N TYR A 308 12.09 25.75 24.14
CA TYR A 308 11.26 24.55 24.28
C TYR A 308 11.97 23.48 25.12
N LEU A 309 13.25 23.19 24.82
CA LEU A 309 14.07 22.20 25.52
C LEU A 309 14.33 22.52 27.00
N LYS A 310 14.18 23.77 27.43
CA LYS A 310 14.21 24.13 28.86
C LYS A 310 12.96 23.66 29.60
N LYS A 311 11.86 23.39 28.89
CA LYS A 311 10.56 23.03 29.47
C LYS A 311 10.20 21.56 29.22
N PHE A 312 10.55 21.03 28.05
CA PHE A 312 10.15 19.69 27.61
C PHE A 312 11.32 18.87 27.02
N ILE A 313 11.19 17.55 27.10
CA ILE A 313 12.10 16.59 26.47
C ILE A 313 11.83 16.53 24.96
N VAL A 314 12.89 16.38 24.16
CA VAL A 314 12.82 16.19 22.72
C VAL A 314 13.54 14.91 22.33
N PHE A 315 12.86 14.02 21.64
CA PHE A 315 13.46 12.81 21.10
C PHE A 315 14.16 13.08 19.77
N GLN A 316 15.26 12.37 19.53
CA GLN A 316 16.01 12.50 18.30
C GLN A 316 16.30 11.14 17.64
N PRO A 317 15.48 10.79 16.64
CA PRO A 317 15.76 9.91 15.51
C PRO A 317 17.20 9.88 15.06
N GLY A 318 17.86 8.74 14.89
CA GLY A 318 19.12 8.77 14.16
C GLY A 318 19.69 7.41 13.79
N ASP A 319 20.22 7.35 12.58
CA ASP A 319 21.02 6.27 12.04
C ASP A 319 22.48 6.42 12.48
N TRP A 320 23.36 5.54 12.01
CA TRP A 320 24.79 5.79 12.13
C TRP A 320 25.28 6.73 11.01
N PRO A 321 25.93 7.88 11.31
CA PRO A 321 26.62 8.18 12.58
C PRO A 321 25.86 9.12 13.53
N CYS A 322 24.68 9.60 13.14
CA CYS A 322 23.85 10.54 13.90
C CYS A 322 23.66 10.09 15.35
N GLN A 323 23.16 8.87 15.53
CA GLN A 323 22.96 8.20 16.80
C GLN A 323 24.20 8.18 17.70
N PHE A 324 25.40 8.08 17.12
CA PHE A 324 26.64 7.92 17.86
C PHE A 324 27.21 9.26 18.31
N TYR A 325 27.40 10.19 17.37
CA TYR A 325 27.98 11.49 17.69
C TYR A 325 27.04 12.34 18.54
N CYS A 326 25.74 12.32 18.27
CA CYS A 326 24.74 13.00 19.08
C CYS A 326 24.80 12.55 20.55
N ARG A 327 24.90 11.24 20.80
CA ARG A 327 25.09 10.72 22.16
C ARG A 327 26.38 11.20 22.78
N GLN A 328 27.51 11.15 22.06
CA GLN A 328 28.78 11.63 22.61
C GLN A 328 28.69 13.08 23.09
N ILE A 329 28.04 13.95 22.32
CA ILE A 329 27.83 15.37 22.67
C ILE A 329 26.96 15.51 23.94
N ILE A 330 25.85 14.77 24.02
CA ILE A 330 24.99 14.75 25.21
C ILE A 330 25.76 14.27 26.45
N TYR A 331 26.51 13.17 26.31
CA TYR A 331 27.24 12.57 27.41
C TYR A 331 28.41 13.42 27.92
N GLU A 332 29.09 14.14 27.03
CA GLU A 332 30.09 15.12 27.45
C GLU A 332 29.46 16.29 28.20
N SER A 333 28.29 16.75 27.75
CA SER A 333 27.52 17.79 28.44
C SER A 333 27.06 17.29 29.82
N LEU A 334 26.63 16.03 29.91
CA LEU A 334 26.20 15.40 31.17
C LEU A 334 27.36 15.31 32.16
N LYS A 335 28.54 14.87 31.71
CA LYS A 335 29.75 14.81 32.54
C LYS A 335 30.14 16.18 33.09
N LYS A 336 30.10 17.22 32.25
CA LYS A 336 30.35 18.61 32.69
C LYS A 336 29.34 19.03 33.76
N PHE A 337 28.05 18.77 33.53
CA PHE A 337 26.98 19.09 34.48
C PHE A 337 27.17 18.38 35.84
N VAL A 338 27.41 17.07 35.84
CA VAL A 338 27.66 16.29 37.07
C VAL A 338 28.92 16.77 37.78
N SER A 339 30.02 17.04 37.06
CA SER A 339 31.26 17.53 37.67
C SER A 339 31.11 18.90 38.33
N SER A 340 30.21 19.75 37.81
CA SER A 340 29.89 21.05 38.41
C SER A 340 28.95 20.95 39.64
N HIS A 341 28.42 19.76 39.93
CA HIS A 341 27.52 19.49 41.05
C HIS A 341 27.93 18.20 41.80
N PRO A 342 29.06 18.20 42.52
CA PRO A 342 29.65 16.99 43.13
C PRO A 342 28.83 16.36 44.28
N GLY A 343 27.74 16.99 44.74
CA GLY A 343 26.85 16.41 45.76
C GLY A 343 25.97 15.24 45.26
N PHE A 344 26.00 14.93 43.97
CA PHE A 344 25.13 13.92 43.32
C PHE A 344 25.83 12.61 42.99
N SER A 345 27.15 12.48 43.24
CA SER A 345 27.95 11.36 42.76
C SER A 345 27.87 10.07 43.59
N ASP A 346 27.34 10.10 44.81
CA ASP A 346 27.57 9.01 45.78
C ASP A 346 26.33 8.43 46.47
N THR A 347 25.12 8.64 45.97
CA THR A 347 23.95 7.88 46.45
C THR A 347 23.56 6.83 45.42
N PRO A 348 23.79 5.53 45.67
CA PRO A 348 23.16 4.48 44.89
C PRO A 348 21.65 4.73 44.96
N LEU A 349 21.01 4.96 43.82
CA LEU A 349 19.56 4.92 43.73
C LEU A 349 19.16 3.53 44.23
N GLN A 350 18.52 3.46 45.40
CA GLN A 350 18.20 2.20 46.07
C GLN A 350 17.62 1.21 45.05
N GLN A 351 18.30 0.07 44.90
CA GLN A 351 17.76 -1.10 44.22
C GLN A 351 16.65 -1.66 45.10
N ASP A 352 15.45 -1.11 44.98
CA ASP A 352 14.28 -1.80 45.47
C ASP A 352 14.05 -3.03 44.57
N ASN A 353 14.02 -4.21 45.20
CA ASN A 353 13.69 -5.48 44.57
C ASN A 353 12.23 -5.46 44.10
N ILE A 354 11.99 -4.84 42.94
CA ILE A 354 10.72 -4.93 42.24
C ILE A 354 10.74 -6.26 41.48
N LEU A 355 9.92 -7.21 41.93
CA LEU A 355 9.69 -8.48 41.26
C LEU A 355 9.21 -8.22 39.82
N PRO A 356 9.89 -8.71 38.77
CA PRO A 356 9.40 -8.52 37.41
C PRO A 356 8.14 -9.35 37.23
N ASP A 357 7.01 -8.74 36.85
CA ASP A 357 5.89 -9.52 36.32
C ASP A 357 6.35 -10.13 34.99
N HIS A 358 6.68 -11.42 35.02
CA HIS A 358 7.38 -12.16 33.99
C HIS A 358 6.53 -12.49 32.74
N SER A 359 5.34 -11.88 32.60
CA SER A 359 4.40 -12.16 31.51
C SER A 359 4.34 -11.07 30.43
N SER A 360 4.86 -9.87 30.70
CA SER A 360 4.96 -8.76 29.73
C SER A 360 6.23 -7.96 30.01
N TYR A 361 6.87 -7.36 29.00
CA TYR A 361 8.02 -6.45 29.20
C TYR A 361 7.59 -5.11 29.82
N SER A 362 6.75 -5.18 30.85
CA SER A 362 6.15 -4.09 31.58
C SER A 362 6.87 -4.02 32.92
N PHE A 363 7.66 -2.97 33.14
CA PHE A 363 7.98 -2.61 34.52
C PHE A 363 6.66 -2.26 35.23
N PRO A 364 6.36 -2.84 36.40
CA PRO A 364 5.15 -2.50 37.12
C PRO A 364 5.20 -1.01 37.47
N MET A 365 4.13 -0.28 37.14
CA MET A 365 3.91 1.05 37.68
C MET A 365 3.67 0.87 39.18
N THR A 366 4.54 1.41 40.02
CA THR A 366 4.27 1.53 41.45
C THR A 366 3.07 2.47 41.62
N SER A 367 1.87 1.90 41.75
CA SER A 367 0.72 2.60 42.28
C SER A 367 0.92 2.77 43.79
N GLY A 368 1.65 3.81 44.18
CA GLY A 368 1.81 4.19 45.59
C GLY A 368 3.22 4.61 45.97
N THR A 369 3.37 5.90 46.30
CA THR A 369 4.38 6.43 47.22
C THR A 369 5.86 6.18 46.90
N THR A 370 6.32 6.57 45.71
CA THR A 370 7.75 6.93 45.48
C THR A 370 7.94 8.41 45.14
N ASP A 371 6.92 9.25 45.36
CA ASP A 371 7.06 10.72 45.23
C ASP A 371 7.88 11.37 46.37
N ASN A 372 8.23 10.62 47.43
CA ASN A 372 8.82 11.19 48.65
C ASN A 372 10.32 10.90 48.87
N LEU A 373 10.99 10.04 48.09
CA LEU A 373 12.41 9.70 48.32
C LEU A 373 13.41 10.33 47.32
N LEU A 374 12.94 10.81 46.16
CA LEU A 374 13.79 11.48 45.15
C LEU A 374 13.68 13.02 45.17
N ASN A 375 12.62 13.57 45.78
CA ASN A 375 12.35 15.01 45.76
C ASN A 375 13.12 15.83 46.81
N ASN A 376 13.71 15.20 47.82
CA ASN A 376 14.33 15.93 48.95
C ASN A 376 15.84 16.17 48.78
N SER A 377 16.48 15.64 47.74
CA SER A 377 17.92 15.79 47.52
C SER A 377 18.32 16.35 46.15
N LEU A 378 17.46 16.36 45.12
CA LEU A 378 17.81 16.91 43.79
C LEU A 378 17.41 18.41 43.64
N PRO A 379 18.33 19.30 43.23
CA PRO A 379 18.05 20.70 42.91
C PRO A 379 17.08 20.80 41.74
N GLN A 380 16.35 21.92 41.69
CA GLN A 380 15.44 22.24 40.60
C GLN A 380 16.12 22.10 39.23
N ALA A 381 15.37 21.58 38.25
CA ALA A 381 15.74 21.42 36.84
C ALA A 381 16.14 22.73 36.11
N THR A 382 16.28 23.86 36.81
CA THR A 382 16.50 25.20 36.29
C THR A 382 17.97 25.53 35.97
N SER A 383 18.94 24.75 36.46
CA SER A 383 20.38 24.98 36.20
C SER A 383 20.98 24.13 35.07
N GLN A 384 20.26 23.14 34.54
CA GLN A 384 20.79 22.23 33.52
C GLN A 384 20.76 22.82 32.10
N SER A 385 21.77 22.52 31.29
CA SER A 385 21.82 22.94 29.88
C SER A 385 20.64 22.34 29.11
N SER A 386 20.00 23.13 28.24
CA SER A 386 18.87 22.69 27.42
C SER A 386 19.20 21.49 26.55
N ILE A 387 20.47 21.31 26.17
CA ILE A 387 20.91 20.16 25.38
C ILE A 387 20.70 18.82 26.12
N LEU A 388 20.71 18.82 27.46
CA LEU A 388 20.48 17.60 28.27
C LEU A 388 19.03 17.12 28.23
N SER A 389 18.10 17.95 27.76
CA SER A 389 16.71 17.57 27.50
C SER A 389 16.52 16.86 26.16
N LEU A 390 17.57 16.77 25.35
CA LEU A 390 17.56 16.02 24.09
C LEU A 390 17.86 14.54 24.36
N VAL A 391 17.12 13.65 23.70
CA VAL A 391 17.25 12.21 23.84
C VAL A 391 17.57 11.56 22.50
N PRO A 392 18.86 11.35 22.18
CA PRO A 392 19.26 10.61 20.99
C PRO A 392 18.84 9.15 21.08
N THR A 393 18.06 8.69 20.09
CA THR A 393 17.57 7.31 20.00
C THR A 393 18.13 6.63 18.76
N ILE A 394 17.90 5.32 18.63
CA ILE A 394 18.31 4.59 17.43
C ILE A 394 17.17 4.62 16.41
N GLY A 395 17.53 4.81 15.15
CA GLY A 395 16.66 4.83 13.99
C GLY A 395 16.04 3.48 13.62
N PRO A 396 14.76 3.22 13.90
CA PRO A 396 14.11 1.93 13.66
C PRO A 396 14.00 1.57 12.17
N LEU A 397 13.85 2.59 11.32
CA LEU A 397 13.88 2.42 9.86
C LEU A 397 15.22 1.84 9.44
N HIS A 398 16.32 2.51 9.79
CA HIS A 398 17.65 2.06 9.45
C HIS A 398 18.03 0.74 10.10
N ILE A 399 17.51 0.40 11.29
CA ILE A 399 17.65 -0.96 11.84
C ILE A 399 17.05 -2.00 10.90
N SER A 400 15.85 -1.75 10.39
CA SER A 400 15.21 -2.65 9.43
C SER A 400 15.93 -2.71 8.09
N LEU A 401 16.35 -1.57 7.53
CA LEU A 401 17.01 -1.54 6.23
C LEU A 401 18.37 -2.24 6.29
N ASN A 402 19.20 -1.87 7.27
CA ASN A 402 20.53 -2.45 7.45
C ASN A 402 20.47 -3.95 7.78
N SER A 403 19.46 -4.41 8.53
CA SER A 403 19.32 -5.83 8.83
C SER A 403 18.92 -6.67 7.62
N ARG A 404 18.00 -6.18 6.79
CA ARG A 404 17.62 -6.83 5.52
C ARG A 404 18.79 -6.93 4.56
N GLU A 405 19.51 -5.82 4.37
CA GLU A 405 20.72 -5.80 3.54
C GLU A 405 21.77 -6.77 4.05
N HIS A 406 22.05 -6.72 5.36
CA HIS A 406 23.10 -7.54 5.94
C HIS A 406 22.81 -9.03 5.80
N ILE A 407 21.57 -9.49 6.05
CA ILE A 407 21.20 -10.89 5.84
C ILE A 407 21.42 -11.30 4.38
N VAL A 408 20.97 -10.50 3.41
CA VAL A 408 21.13 -10.84 1.99
C VAL A 408 22.60 -10.90 1.59
N HIS A 409 23.44 -10.03 2.13
CA HIS A 409 24.88 -10.07 1.88
C HIS A 409 25.59 -11.25 2.57
N SER A 410 25.28 -11.51 3.84
CA SER A 410 25.88 -12.61 4.61
C SER A 410 25.53 -13.99 4.04
N TYR A 411 24.34 -14.13 3.45
CA TYR A 411 23.84 -15.36 2.85
C TYR A 411 23.71 -15.22 1.32
N HIS A 412 24.56 -14.39 0.70
CA HIS A 412 24.46 -14.07 -0.73
C HIS A 412 24.43 -15.30 -1.64
N PRO A 413 25.27 -16.34 -1.46
CA PRO A 413 25.20 -17.54 -2.30
C PRO A 413 23.85 -18.24 -2.27
N PHE A 414 23.21 -18.30 -1.09
CA PHE A 414 21.87 -18.87 -0.92
C PHE A 414 20.83 -18.03 -1.68
N PHE A 415 20.78 -16.72 -1.43
CA PHE A 415 19.79 -15.84 -2.07
C PHE A 415 20.00 -15.73 -3.57
N LYS A 416 21.25 -15.73 -4.04
CA LYS A 416 21.59 -15.77 -5.47
C LYS A 416 21.04 -17.04 -6.12
N THR A 417 21.29 -18.20 -5.51
CA THR A 417 20.80 -19.49 -6.03
C THR A 417 19.29 -19.51 -6.11
N VAL A 418 18.59 -19.09 -5.05
CA VAL A 418 17.12 -19.01 -5.06
C VAL A 418 16.64 -18.03 -6.12
N TYR A 419 17.18 -16.82 -6.16
CA TYR A 419 16.75 -15.78 -7.10
C TYR A 419 16.97 -16.18 -8.56
N GLU A 420 18.12 -16.74 -8.91
CA GLU A 420 18.44 -17.12 -10.31
C GLU A 420 17.68 -18.38 -10.74
N THR A 421 17.31 -19.26 -9.81
CA THR A 421 16.39 -20.39 -10.07
C THR A 421 14.98 -19.89 -10.38
N ILE A 422 14.51 -18.94 -9.57
CA ILE A 422 13.18 -18.32 -9.69
C ILE A 422 13.11 -17.47 -10.95
N PHE A 423 14.12 -16.63 -11.22
CA PHE A 423 14.16 -15.70 -12.35
C PHE A 423 15.28 -16.07 -13.35
N PRO A 424 15.12 -17.10 -14.20
CA PRO A 424 16.22 -17.64 -15.03
C PRO A 424 16.77 -16.65 -16.06
N ARG A 425 16.03 -15.59 -16.38
CA ARG A 425 16.45 -14.50 -17.28
C ARG A 425 17.08 -13.30 -16.56
N SER A 426 17.21 -13.36 -15.23
CA SER A 426 17.70 -12.25 -14.39
C SER A 426 18.81 -12.71 -13.48
N LYS A 427 19.91 -11.95 -13.43
CA LYS A 427 21.01 -12.21 -12.48
C LYS A 427 20.76 -11.49 -11.16
N PHE A 428 21.15 -12.14 -10.06
CA PHE A 428 21.19 -11.49 -8.77
C PHE A 428 22.50 -10.72 -8.64
N ALA A 429 22.39 -9.39 -8.45
CA ALA A 429 23.57 -8.54 -8.32
C ALA A 429 24.28 -8.77 -6.99
N ASP A 430 25.59 -8.50 -6.93
CA ASP A 430 26.35 -8.55 -5.67
C ASP A 430 25.85 -7.48 -4.69
N ASN A 431 25.43 -6.33 -5.22
CA ASN A 431 24.75 -5.25 -4.49
C ASN A 431 23.34 -5.07 -5.05
N PRO A 432 22.36 -5.89 -4.61
CA PRO A 432 21.00 -5.82 -5.12
C PRO A 432 20.30 -4.52 -4.69
N LYS A 433 19.41 -4.01 -5.56
CA LYS A 433 18.60 -2.84 -5.21
C LYS A 433 17.69 -3.14 -4.00
N PRO A 434 17.37 -2.15 -3.16
CA PRO A 434 16.64 -2.41 -1.91
C PRO A 434 15.26 -3.07 -2.08
N TRP A 435 14.53 -2.76 -3.16
CA TRP A 435 13.27 -3.45 -3.49
C TRP A 435 13.48 -4.93 -3.85
N ARG A 436 14.61 -5.29 -4.46
CA ARG A 436 14.95 -6.70 -4.78
C ARG A 436 15.27 -7.47 -3.51
N ILE A 437 15.95 -6.84 -2.55
CA ILE A 437 16.22 -7.39 -1.22
C ILE A 437 14.90 -7.71 -0.51
N SER A 438 13.99 -6.74 -0.46
CA SER A 438 12.69 -6.95 0.19
C SER A 438 11.87 -8.04 -0.51
N LEU A 439 11.89 -8.08 -1.85
CA LEU A 439 11.20 -9.11 -2.64
C LEU A 439 11.74 -10.52 -2.36
N ILE A 440 13.07 -10.72 -2.40
CA ILE A 440 13.64 -12.06 -2.24
C ILE A 440 13.44 -12.57 -0.81
N LEU A 441 13.51 -11.70 0.20
CA LEU A 441 13.21 -12.07 1.60
C LEU A 441 11.75 -12.52 1.76
N GLU A 442 10.78 -11.80 1.18
CA GLU A 442 9.36 -12.19 1.19
C GLU A 442 9.11 -13.54 0.51
N ILE A 443 9.73 -13.77 -0.65
CA ILE A 443 9.58 -15.02 -1.41
C ILE A 443 10.18 -16.18 -0.62
N VAL A 444 11.39 -16.04 -0.09
CA VAL A 444 12.08 -17.10 0.66
C VAL A 444 11.30 -17.46 1.91
N TYR A 445 10.83 -16.48 2.69
CA TYR A 445 10.05 -16.78 3.89
C TYR A 445 8.68 -17.37 3.57
N GLY A 446 8.00 -16.86 2.53
CA GLY A 446 6.76 -17.45 2.03
C GLY A 446 6.96 -18.92 1.65
N GLY A 447 8.00 -19.23 0.86
CA GLY A 447 8.35 -20.60 0.51
C GLY A 447 8.69 -21.47 1.73
N TRP A 448 9.46 -20.93 2.68
CA TRP A 448 9.78 -21.61 3.94
C TRP A 448 8.51 -22.01 4.69
N THR A 449 7.53 -21.12 4.83
CA THR A 449 6.29 -21.41 5.58
C THR A 449 5.50 -22.60 5.00
N LEU A 450 5.60 -22.86 3.69
CA LEU A 450 4.95 -23.99 3.03
C LEU A 450 5.60 -25.34 3.38
N ILE A 451 6.93 -25.37 3.50
CA ILE A 451 7.69 -26.62 3.71
C ILE A 451 8.17 -26.81 5.15
N ARG A 452 8.06 -25.77 5.99
CA ARG A 452 8.60 -25.69 7.36
C ARG A 452 8.28 -26.93 8.19
N ARG A 453 7.00 -27.31 8.28
CA ARG A 453 6.56 -28.46 9.10
C ARG A 453 7.21 -29.76 8.64
N THR A 454 7.26 -29.99 7.33
CA THR A 454 7.87 -31.18 6.72
C THR A 454 9.37 -31.23 7.02
N VAL A 455 10.08 -30.12 6.82
CA VAL A 455 11.52 -30.03 7.09
C VAL A 455 11.80 -30.26 8.58
N MET A 456 11.09 -29.57 9.49
CA MET A 456 11.30 -29.73 10.93
C MET A 456 11.00 -31.16 11.41
N SER A 457 9.95 -31.81 10.88
CA SER A 457 9.63 -33.20 11.25
C SER A 457 10.76 -34.18 10.92
N LYS A 458 11.53 -33.90 9.86
CA LYS A 458 12.59 -34.77 9.36
C LYS A 458 13.96 -34.42 9.95
N PHE A 459 14.25 -33.14 10.14
CA PHE A 459 15.59 -32.64 10.47
C PHE A 459 15.74 -32.02 11.86
N SER A 460 14.67 -31.88 12.66
CA SER A 460 14.75 -31.27 14.01
C SER A 460 15.77 -31.90 14.96
N ARG A 461 16.11 -33.18 14.76
CA ARG A 461 17.11 -33.91 15.59
C ARG A 461 18.53 -33.83 15.02
N PHE A 462 18.73 -33.24 13.84
CA PHE A 462 20.05 -33.09 13.24
C PHE A 462 20.79 -31.93 13.91
N LYS A 463 22.00 -32.20 14.41
CA LYS A 463 22.88 -31.21 15.07
C LYS A 463 23.92 -30.61 14.12
N ASP A 464 23.72 -30.82 12.83
CA ASP A 464 24.61 -30.38 11.77
C ASP A 464 24.61 -28.85 11.65
N ALA A 465 25.79 -28.26 11.44
CA ALA A 465 25.98 -26.81 11.46
C ALA A 465 25.34 -26.16 10.23
N GLU A 466 25.32 -26.85 9.09
CA GLU A 466 24.71 -26.41 7.84
C GLU A 466 23.18 -26.35 7.99
N TYR A 467 22.58 -27.37 8.59
CA TYR A 467 21.15 -27.34 8.93
C TYR A 467 20.84 -26.20 9.90
N GLY A 468 21.61 -26.07 10.99
CA GLY A 468 21.43 -25.02 11.98
C GLY A 468 21.55 -23.61 11.39
N THR A 469 22.46 -23.43 10.44
CA THR A 469 22.69 -22.16 9.73
C THR A 469 21.48 -21.79 8.86
N LEU A 470 20.96 -22.73 8.06
CA LEU A 470 19.77 -22.50 7.23
C LEU A 470 18.52 -22.32 8.07
N PHE A 471 18.35 -23.12 9.14
CA PHE A 471 17.23 -22.99 10.07
C PHE A 471 17.23 -21.62 10.75
N THR A 472 18.40 -21.14 11.20
CA THR A 472 18.53 -19.79 11.79
C THR A 472 18.16 -18.70 10.78
N LEU A 473 18.64 -18.81 9.54
CA LEU A 473 18.28 -17.87 8.47
C LEU A 473 16.77 -17.85 8.24
N LEU A 474 16.18 -19.01 7.95
CA LEU A 474 14.80 -19.13 7.47
C LEU A 474 13.76 -18.94 8.58
N ASP A 475 14.03 -19.48 9.77
CA ASP A 475 13.07 -19.52 10.88
C ASP A 475 13.28 -18.42 11.92
N SER A 476 14.44 -17.76 11.92
CA SER A 476 14.73 -16.66 12.86
C SER A 476 14.99 -15.33 12.18
N TYR A 477 16.00 -15.23 11.31
CA TYR A 477 16.46 -13.94 10.79
C TYR A 477 15.50 -13.30 9.78
N ILE A 478 15.06 -14.05 8.75
CA ILE A 478 14.16 -13.49 7.73
C ILE A 478 12.82 -13.02 8.34
N PRO A 479 12.08 -13.82 9.13
CA PRO A 479 10.82 -13.34 9.71
C PRO A 479 11.02 -12.12 10.61
N LEU A 480 12.12 -12.07 11.37
CA LEU A 480 12.47 -10.96 12.27
C LEU A 480 12.65 -9.65 11.51
N VAL A 481 13.49 -9.63 10.46
CA VAL A 481 13.77 -8.38 9.72
C VAL A 481 12.62 -7.93 8.82
N LEU A 482 11.73 -8.87 8.46
CA LEU A 482 10.51 -8.56 7.76
C LEU A 482 9.49 -7.94 8.72
N SER A 483 9.31 -8.45 9.94
CA SER A 483 8.27 -8.01 10.88
C SER A 483 8.64 -6.79 11.75
N ILE A 484 9.90 -6.68 12.20
CA ILE A 484 10.28 -5.78 13.31
C ILE A 484 9.81 -4.34 13.11
N TYR A 485 10.11 -3.76 11.95
CA TYR A 485 9.73 -2.39 11.65
C TYR A 485 8.36 -2.29 10.97
N SER A 486 8.06 -3.22 10.07
CA SER A 486 6.88 -3.11 9.21
C SER A 486 5.56 -3.47 9.93
N ILE A 487 5.65 -4.18 11.05
CA ILE A 487 4.51 -4.61 11.85
C ILE A 487 4.70 -4.17 13.30
N SER A 488 5.69 -4.71 14.01
CA SER A 488 5.80 -4.52 15.47
C SER A 488 5.97 -3.04 15.84
N PHE A 489 6.92 -2.36 15.19
CA PHE A 489 7.12 -0.91 15.36
C PHE A 489 5.93 -0.09 14.86
N LYS A 490 5.47 -0.34 13.61
CA LYS A 490 4.38 0.41 12.96
C LYS A 490 3.03 0.31 13.68
N LEU A 491 2.77 -0.79 14.38
CA LEU A 491 1.55 -1.00 15.17
C LEU A 491 1.67 -0.51 16.61
N ASN A 492 2.72 0.24 16.95
CA ASN A 492 3.01 0.67 18.31
C ASN A 492 3.13 -0.49 19.33
N ASN A 493 3.51 -1.69 18.88
CA ASN A 493 3.68 -2.82 19.78
C ASN A 493 5.07 -2.79 20.42
N PHE A 494 5.22 -1.98 21.45
CA PHE A 494 6.49 -1.81 22.16
C PHE A 494 7.03 -3.12 22.72
N SER A 495 6.19 -3.96 23.34
CA SER A 495 6.65 -5.21 23.95
C SER A 495 7.26 -6.16 22.93
N GLU A 496 6.62 -6.32 21.77
CA GLU A 496 7.16 -7.17 20.70
C GLU A 496 8.38 -6.52 20.02
N TYR A 497 8.35 -5.21 19.81
CA TYR A 497 9.51 -4.49 19.27
C TYR A 497 10.73 -4.61 20.19
N PHE A 498 10.55 -4.52 21.50
CA PHE A 498 11.62 -4.68 22.49
C PHE A 498 12.22 -6.10 22.45
N ARG A 499 11.37 -7.14 22.39
CA ARG A 499 11.81 -8.54 22.19
C ARG A 499 12.58 -8.72 20.89
N ALA A 500 12.05 -8.18 19.80
CA ALA A 500 12.67 -8.24 18.48
C ALA A 500 14.03 -7.53 18.47
N MET A 501 14.18 -6.41 19.19
CA MET A 501 15.45 -5.69 19.31
C MET A 501 16.55 -6.51 19.99
N ILE A 502 16.21 -7.34 20.99
CA ILE A 502 17.18 -8.28 21.59
C ILE A 502 17.66 -9.29 20.53
N ARG A 503 16.74 -9.83 19.72
CA ARG A 503 17.11 -10.76 18.64
C ARG A 503 17.92 -10.09 17.52
N ILE A 504 17.59 -8.84 17.16
CA ILE A 504 18.38 -8.04 16.22
C ILE A 504 19.78 -7.82 16.73
N TRP A 505 19.94 -7.52 18.03
CA TRP A 505 21.25 -7.39 18.65
C TRP A 505 22.07 -8.67 18.54
N ILE A 506 21.47 -9.83 18.85
CA ILE A 506 22.12 -11.15 18.72
C ILE A 506 22.54 -11.36 17.26
N MET A 507 21.63 -11.17 16.31
CA MET A 507 21.90 -11.32 14.88
C MET A 507 23.04 -10.39 14.42
N PHE A 508 23.02 -9.10 14.78
CA PHE A 508 24.09 -8.17 14.44
C PHE A 508 25.43 -8.53 15.07
N THR A 509 25.42 -9.10 16.28
CA THR A 509 26.62 -9.58 16.94
C THR A 509 27.19 -10.81 16.23
N CYS A 510 26.34 -11.81 15.96
CA CYS A 510 26.71 -13.03 15.26
C CYS A 510 27.21 -12.78 13.83
N LEU A 511 26.57 -11.86 13.11
CA LEU A 511 26.96 -11.47 11.75
C LEU A 511 28.03 -10.37 11.72
N GLN A 512 28.54 -9.93 12.88
CA GLN A 512 29.58 -8.89 13.00
C GLN A 512 29.22 -7.58 12.27
N ARG A 513 27.96 -7.11 12.39
CA ARG A 513 27.52 -5.84 11.79
C ARG A 513 28.25 -4.69 12.46
N ARG A 514 29.21 -4.11 11.74
CA ARG A 514 29.89 -2.88 12.16
C ARG A 514 28.86 -1.79 12.44
N HIS A 515 29.14 -0.94 13.43
CA HIS A 515 28.30 0.18 13.88
C HIS A 515 27.01 -0.21 14.64
N TYR A 516 26.39 -1.36 14.33
CA TYR A 516 25.12 -1.79 14.92
C TYR A 516 25.23 -2.95 15.92
N ASN A 517 26.42 -3.51 16.15
CA ASN A 517 26.62 -4.56 17.15
C ASN A 517 26.42 -4.09 18.61
N LYS A 518 26.52 -2.77 18.87
CA LYS A 518 26.30 -2.18 20.20
C LYS A 518 25.04 -1.33 20.29
N ALA A 519 24.60 -0.74 19.18
CA ALA A 519 23.55 0.27 19.18
C ALA A 519 22.19 -0.24 19.71
N PRO A 520 21.70 -1.45 19.34
CA PRO A 520 20.51 -2.06 19.95
C PRO A 520 20.64 -2.27 21.46
N LEU A 521 21.81 -2.69 21.95
CA LEU A 521 22.06 -2.93 23.37
C LEU A 521 21.97 -1.63 24.17
N ILE A 522 22.54 -0.54 23.64
CA ILE A 522 22.42 0.78 24.27
C ILE A 522 20.95 1.22 24.32
N TRP A 523 20.17 0.98 23.25
CA TRP A 523 18.74 1.30 23.25
C TRP A 523 17.95 0.48 24.28
N ILE A 524 18.26 -0.81 24.44
CA ILE A 524 17.68 -1.68 25.48
C ILE A 524 17.99 -1.12 26.88
N ASN A 525 19.24 -0.72 27.12
CA ASN A 525 19.64 -0.10 28.39
C ASN A 525 18.84 1.18 28.67
N MET A 526 18.71 2.06 27.68
CA MET A 526 17.95 3.31 27.82
C MET A 526 16.49 3.05 28.19
N CYS A 527 15.84 2.07 27.55
CA CYS A 527 14.48 1.68 27.90
C CYS A 527 14.36 1.18 29.35
N SER A 528 15.33 0.39 29.81
CA SER A 528 15.40 -0.07 31.21
C SER A 528 15.59 1.10 32.18
N HIS A 529 16.51 2.01 31.87
CA HIS A 529 16.78 3.22 32.65
C HIS A 529 15.54 4.09 32.80
N TRP A 530 14.84 4.37 31.70
CA TRP A 530 13.61 5.17 31.74
C TRP A 530 12.47 4.48 32.48
N GLY A 531 12.35 3.15 32.37
CA GLY A 531 11.38 2.37 33.14
C GLY A 531 11.54 2.57 34.65
N LYS A 532 12.78 2.76 35.13
CA LYS A 532 13.10 2.97 36.54
C LYS A 532 13.06 4.44 36.96
N HIS A 533 13.59 5.34 36.13
CA HIS A 533 13.92 6.70 36.57
C HIS A 533 13.13 7.80 35.85
N ALA A 534 12.44 7.49 34.74
CA ALA A 534 11.63 8.46 34.00
C ALA A 534 10.30 7.83 33.48
N PRO A 535 9.34 7.49 34.38
CA PRO A 535 8.13 6.76 34.00
C PRO A 535 7.28 7.45 32.93
N GLN A 536 7.23 8.79 32.93
CA GLN A 536 6.51 9.56 31.90
C GLN A 536 7.15 9.38 30.51
N LEU A 537 8.48 9.41 30.45
CA LEU A 537 9.24 9.19 29.22
C LEU A 537 9.05 7.75 28.71
N TYR A 538 9.12 6.78 29.62
CA TYR A 538 8.89 5.37 29.32
C TYR A 538 7.47 5.10 28.82
N ASN A 539 6.46 5.79 29.35
CA ASN A 539 5.08 5.68 28.89
C ASN A 539 4.90 6.18 27.43
N ILE A 540 5.61 7.24 27.03
CA ILE A 540 5.59 7.66 25.61
C ILE A 540 6.14 6.56 24.71
N LEU A 541 7.25 5.93 25.09
CA LEU A 541 7.82 4.81 24.31
C LEU A 541 6.89 3.61 24.25
N ARG A 542 6.26 3.24 25.37
CA ARG A 542 5.33 2.10 25.40
C ARG A 542 4.11 2.29 24.51
N ASN A 543 3.56 3.51 24.49
CA ASN A 543 2.30 3.78 23.81
C ASN A 543 2.49 4.27 22.36
N TYR A 544 3.63 4.89 22.06
CA TYR A 544 3.85 5.63 20.82
C TYR A 544 5.23 5.39 20.21
N ILE A 545 5.78 4.16 20.26
CA ILE A 545 7.11 3.85 19.69
C ILE A 545 7.24 4.25 18.20
N ALA A 546 6.16 4.28 17.43
CA ALA A 546 6.16 4.65 16.02
C ALA A 546 6.54 6.12 15.75
N ILE A 547 6.54 7.01 16.76
CA ILE A 547 6.97 8.41 16.56
C ILE A 547 8.47 8.56 16.38
N PHE A 548 9.24 7.53 16.78
CA PHE A 548 10.69 7.52 16.74
C PHE A 548 11.19 7.09 15.35
N ASP A 549 10.70 7.72 14.28
CA ASP A 549 10.91 7.25 12.90
C ASP A 549 11.60 8.29 12.02
N GLU A 550 12.65 7.86 11.33
CA GLU A 550 13.42 8.69 10.39
C GLU A 550 12.77 8.74 9.00
N TYR A 551 11.73 7.94 8.77
CA TYR A 551 10.97 7.95 7.52
C TYR A 551 10.60 9.37 7.05
N LEU A 552 10.32 10.29 7.98
CA LEU A 552 9.94 11.67 7.65
C LEU A 552 11.09 12.46 6.98
N VAL A 553 12.33 12.26 7.42
CA VAL A 553 13.48 12.95 6.81
C VAL A 553 13.87 12.29 5.48
N GLU A 554 13.78 10.97 5.39
CA GLU A 554 13.96 10.21 4.16
C GLU A 554 12.94 10.59 3.07
N ASN A 555 11.67 10.71 3.45
CA ASN A 555 10.62 11.20 2.55
C ASN A 555 10.87 12.66 2.15
N THR A 556 11.35 13.48 3.09
CA THR A 556 11.79 14.85 2.78
C THR A 556 12.89 14.85 1.71
N HIS A 557 13.91 14.00 1.85
CA HIS A 557 14.98 13.88 0.86
C HIS A 557 14.45 13.42 -0.49
N SER A 558 13.51 12.46 -0.54
CA SER A 558 12.86 12.04 -1.78
C SER A 558 12.20 13.21 -2.52
N ILE A 559 11.45 14.04 -1.79
CA ILE A 559 10.82 15.25 -2.32
C ILE A 559 11.89 16.24 -2.81
N LEU A 560 12.92 16.50 -2.00
CA LEU A 560 14.00 17.44 -2.35
C LEU A 560 14.81 16.95 -3.56
N HIS A 561 15.15 15.67 -3.66
CA HIS A 561 15.82 15.09 -4.83
C HIS A 561 15.01 15.29 -6.10
N SER A 562 13.70 15.10 -6.03
CA SER A 562 12.83 15.30 -7.19
C SER A 562 12.82 16.76 -7.66
N LEU A 563 12.96 17.71 -6.73
CA LEU A 563 12.81 19.16 -6.96
C LEU A 563 14.13 19.92 -7.11
N THR A 564 15.28 19.26 -6.99
CA THR A 564 16.62 19.88 -7.06
C THR A 564 17.33 19.54 -8.36
N LYS A 565 18.30 20.35 -8.76
CA LYS A 565 19.11 20.17 -9.96
C LYS A 565 20.57 20.04 -9.57
N GLY A 566 21.35 19.29 -10.34
CA GLY A 566 22.79 19.14 -10.07
C GLY A 566 23.61 20.43 -10.14
N SER A 567 23.06 21.48 -10.76
CA SER A 567 23.68 22.81 -10.81
C SER A 567 23.38 23.69 -9.60
N ASP A 568 22.41 23.34 -8.75
CA ASP A 568 21.95 24.24 -7.67
C ASP A 568 23.08 24.51 -6.65
N SER A 569 23.25 25.76 -6.22
CA SER A 569 24.14 26.16 -5.10
C SER A 569 23.62 25.67 -3.75
N ALA A 570 24.47 25.57 -2.73
CA ALA A 570 24.02 25.22 -1.37
C ALA A 570 22.95 26.22 -0.86
N ASP A 571 23.13 27.50 -1.16
CA ASP A 571 22.15 28.54 -0.87
C ASP A 571 20.85 28.39 -1.66
N GLU A 572 20.92 28.00 -2.94
CA GLU A 572 19.73 27.73 -3.76
C GLU A 572 18.96 26.51 -3.25
N LEU A 573 19.68 25.46 -2.87
CA LEU A 573 19.14 24.26 -2.23
C LEU A 573 18.43 24.62 -0.92
N ARG A 574 19.09 25.39 -0.05
CA ARG A 574 18.53 25.90 1.22
C ARG A 574 17.27 26.73 1.01
N LYS A 575 17.30 27.71 0.10
CA LYS A 575 16.14 28.56 -0.23
C LYS A 575 14.97 27.74 -0.79
N ARG A 576 15.25 26.76 -1.64
CA ARG A 576 14.24 25.88 -2.23
C ARG A 576 13.59 25.00 -1.16
N ALA A 577 14.38 24.38 -0.29
CA ALA A 577 13.86 23.59 0.82
C ALA A 577 12.93 24.41 1.73
N LYS A 578 13.37 25.60 2.15
CA LYS A 578 12.54 26.55 2.94
C LYS A 578 11.23 26.88 2.25
N SER A 579 11.28 27.23 0.95
CA SER A 579 10.07 27.52 0.19
C SER A 579 9.11 26.32 0.07
N ILE A 580 9.62 25.10 -0.08
CA ILE A 580 8.79 23.89 -0.23
C ILE A 580 8.03 23.64 1.07
N PHE A 581 8.72 23.62 2.21
CA PHE A 581 8.09 23.39 3.51
C PHE A 581 7.07 24.46 3.85
N GLN A 582 7.42 25.73 3.65
CA GLN A 582 6.50 26.84 3.89
C GLN A 582 5.26 26.77 2.96
N SER A 583 5.43 26.33 1.71
CA SER A 583 4.31 26.16 0.79
C SER A 583 3.40 25.00 1.18
N LYS A 584 3.94 23.84 1.59
CA LYS A 584 3.13 22.69 2.02
C LYS A 584 2.22 23.04 3.19
N GLY A 585 2.75 23.75 4.19
CA GLY A 585 1.95 24.22 5.34
C GLY A 585 0.82 25.17 4.93
N LYS A 586 1.10 26.14 4.07
CA LYS A 586 0.09 27.09 3.57
C LYS A 586 -0.97 26.47 2.67
N GLN A 587 -0.64 25.36 2.01
CA GLN A 587 -1.54 24.64 1.13
C GLN A 587 -2.30 23.50 1.82
N SER A 588 -2.25 23.36 3.15
CA SER A 588 -2.89 22.25 3.86
C SER A 588 -4.35 22.05 3.42
N ASP A 589 -5.08 23.15 3.36
CA ASP A 589 -6.51 23.14 3.03
C ASP A 589 -6.70 22.79 1.57
N TYR A 590 -6.02 23.48 0.65
CA TYR A 590 -6.03 23.16 -0.78
C TYR A 590 -5.75 21.67 -1.02
N ARG A 591 -4.71 21.13 -0.38
CA ARG A 591 -4.30 19.73 -0.53
C ARG A 591 -5.37 18.77 -0.01
N SER A 592 -5.99 19.07 1.13
CA SER A 592 -7.05 18.23 1.72
C SER A 592 -8.31 18.16 0.85
N PHE A 593 -8.64 19.23 0.11
CA PHE A 593 -9.88 19.30 -0.68
C PHE A 593 -9.71 18.85 -2.13
N PHE A 594 -8.59 19.19 -2.79
CA PHE A 594 -8.41 19.00 -4.24
C PHE A 594 -7.46 17.87 -4.64
N ILE A 595 -6.75 17.22 -3.70
CA ILE A 595 -5.83 16.13 -4.04
C ILE A 595 -6.42 14.80 -3.58
N THR A 596 -6.51 13.84 -4.49
CA THR A 596 -6.80 12.45 -4.17
C THR A 596 -5.61 11.78 -3.50
N THR A 597 -5.85 10.97 -2.47
CA THR A 597 -4.85 10.03 -1.96
C THR A 597 -4.40 9.11 -3.11
N ARG A 598 -3.09 9.02 -3.37
CA ARG A 598 -2.58 8.14 -4.44
C ARG A 598 -3.01 6.71 -4.16
N GLN A 599 -3.60 6.03 -5.15
CA GLN A 599 -3.79 4.58 -5.09
C GLN A 599 -2.47 3.89 -5.43
N PHE A 600 -2.13 2.88 -4.64
CA PHE A 600 -0.86 2.13 -4.71
C PHE A 600 -0.70 1.34 -6.02
N SER A 601 0.54 1.16 -6.45
CA SER A 601 0.91 0.64 -7.78
C SER A 601 0.80 -0.88 -7.96
N PHE A 602 0.49 -1.65 -6.91
CA PHE A 602 0.38 -3.11 -7.00
C PHE A 602 -0.95 -3.61 -6.43
N SER A 603 -1.67 -4.40 -7.22
CA SER A 603 -2.88 -5.07 -6.73
C SER A 603 -2.52 -6.24 -5.81
N HIS A 604 -3.44 -6.62 -4.92
CA HIS A 604 -3.26 -7.80 -4.05
C HIS A 604 -2.92 -9.07 -4.85
N ASN A 605 -3.52 -9.20 -6.04
CA ASN A 605 -3.34 -10.34 -6.93
C ASN A 605 -1.92 -10.41 -7.50
N GLN A 606 -1.27 -9.27 -7.78
CA GLN A 606 0.10 -9.25 -8.28
C GLN A 606 1.11 -9.71 -7.22
N LEU A 607 0.90 -9.37 -5.94
CA LEU A 607 1.74 -9.84 -4.84
C LEU A 607 1.54 -11.33 -4.55
N ARG A 608 0.31 -11.82 -4.65
CA ARG A 608 -0.03 -13.24 -4.45
C ARG A 608 0.51 -14.14 -5.56
N LEU A 609 0.51 -13.68 -6.81
CA LEU A 609 1.09 -14.39 -7.96
C LEU A 609 2.61 -14.62 -7.83
N LEU A 610 3.34 -13.70 -7.18
CA LEU A 610 4.79 -13.83 -6.94
C LEU A 610 5.15 -14.91 -5.91
N LYS A 611 4.21 -15.32 -5.06
CA LYS A 611 4.44 -16.27 -3.96
C LYS A 611 4.02 -17.71 -4.26
N LEU A 612 3.28 -17.97 -5.35
CA LEU A 612 2.50 -19.21 -5.51
C LEU A 612 2.71 -20.03 -6.80
N ASN A 613 3.57 -19.63 -7.75
CA ASN A 613 3.71 -20.38 -9.02
C ASN A 613 5.14 -20.70 -9.46
N ASP A 614 5.31 -21.94 -9.95
CA ASP A 614 6.41 -22.50 -10.76
C ASP A 614 6.54 -21.90 -12.19
N GLU A 615 5.78 -20.85 -12.52
CA GLU A 615 5.75 -20.22 -13.86
C GLU A 615 6.36 -18.81 -13.89
N ILE A 616 7.52 -18.63 -13.28
CA ILE A 616 8.22 -17.33 -13.27
C ILE A 616 8.97 -17.07 -14.60
N SER A 617 8.98 -18.04 -15.51
CA SER A 617 9.60 -17.96 -16.84
C SER A 617 8.97 -16.93 -17.79
N ASN A 618 7.76 -16.44 -17.51
CA ASN A 618 7.00 -15.51 -18.37
C ASN A 618 6.91 -14.06 -17.85
N LEU A 619 7.48 -13.75 -16.69
CA LEU A 619 7.54 -12.37 -16.21
C LEU A 619 8.62 -11.59 -16.97
N ASN A 620 8.18 -10.73 -17.89
CA ASN A 620 9.05 -9.79 -18.58
C ASN A 620 9.55 -8.74 -17.56
N PRO A 621 10.87 -8.56 -17.34
CA PRO A 621 11.40 -7.57 -16.40
C PRO A 621 11.21 -6.10 -16.83
N ALA A 622 10.36 -5.84 -17.82
CA ALA A 622 10.15 -4.53 -18.44
C ALA A 622 8.91 -3.76 -17.93
N THR A 623 8.08 -4.31 -17.04
CA THR A 623 7.07 -3.50 -16.34
C THR A 623 7.74 -2.69 -15.24
N GLN A 624 8.38 -1.59 -15.65
CA GLN A 624 8.76 -0.49 -14.79
C GLN A 624 7.50 0.12 -14.13
N PRO A 625 7.58 0.64 -12.90
CA PRO A 625 6.79 1.82 -12.57
C PRO A 625 7.36 2.99 -13.35
N LEU A 626 6.60 3.48 -14.35
CA LEU A 626 6.82 4.78 -14.94
C LEU A 626 6.62 5.85 -13.86
N THR A 627 7.71 6.23 -13.20
CA THR A 627 7.92 7.60 -12.71
C THR A 627 9.30 8.05 -13.16
N SER A 628 9.47 8.17 -14.47
CA SER A 628 10.39 9.13 -15.05
C SER A 628 9.52 10.19 -15.74
N SER A 629 9.49 11.38 -15.16
CA SER A 629 9.09 12.60 -15.85
C SER A 629 9.72 12.62 -17.25
N ASN A 630 8.88 12.83 -18.27
CA ASN A 630 9.31 13.02 -19.65
C ASN A 630 10.51 13.97 -19.73
N LEU A 631 11.65 13.45 -20.16
CA LEU A 631 12.76 14.23 -20.67
C LEU A 631 12.68 14.16 -22.19
N SER A 632 12.20 15.25 -22.78
CA SER A 632 12.39 15.57 -24.18
C SER A 632 13.88 15.55 -24.49
N GLN A 633 14.32 14.62 -25.34
CA GLN A 633 15.55 14.78 -26.10
C GLN A 633 15.18 14.91 -27.57
N SER A 634 15.22 16.15 -28.05
CA SER A 634 15.34 16.46 -29.46
C SER A 634 16.70 15.98 -29.95
N HIS A 635 16.72 14.97 -30.81
CA HIS A 635 17.80 14.81 -31.79
C HIS A 635 17.21 14.40 -33.13
N THR A 636 17.17 15.39 -34.02
CA THR A 636 16.97 15.29 -35.46
C THR A 636 18.07 14.43 -36.06
N TYR A 637 17.71 13.31 -36.70
CA TYR A 637 18.43 12.80 -37.87
C TYR A 637 17.43 12.10 -38.80
N ASN A 638 17.37 12.60 -40.04
CA ASN A 638 16.56 12.10 -41.14
C ASN A 638 16.82 10.62 -41.41
N GLN A 639 15.76 9.79 -41.41
CA GLN A 639 15.66 8.62 -42.28
C GLN A 639 14.18 8.33 -42.57
N THR A 640 13.94 8.06 -43.83
CA THR A 640 12.68 7.96 -44.58
C THR A 640 11.63 7.02 -43.99
N THR A 641 10.37 7.47 -44.03
CA THR A 641 9.16 6.67 -43.78
C THR A 641 9.04 5.46 -44.72
N PRO A 642 8.51 4.32 -44.21
CA PRO A 642 7.45 3.65 -44.95
C PRO A 642 6.23 3.28 -44.08
N SER A 643 5.07 3.32 -44.74
CA SER A 643 3.72 3.15 -44.21
C SER A 643 3.32 1.70 -43.85
N THR A 644 2.33 1.61 -42.94
CA THR A 644 1.22 0.64 -42.80
C THR A 644 1.39 -0.88 -43.04
N ASN A 645 0.93 -1.65 -42.05
CA ASN A 645 0.43 -3.04 -42.08
C ASN A 645 1.31 -4.16 -42.67
N LYS A 646 1.83 -5.05 -41.79
CA LYS A 646 1.93 -6.51 -42.01
C LYS A 646 2.38 -7.26 -40.73
N ALA A 647 1.73 -8.38 -40.43
CA ALA A 647 2.09 -9.33 -39.37
C ALA A 647 3.40 -10.11 -39.69
N PRO A 648 4.06 -10.76 -38.69
CA PRO A 648 5.34 -11.46 -38.91
C PRO A 648 5.21 -12.64 -39.89
N PRO A 649 6.25 -12.97 -40.68
CA PRO A 649 6.22 -14.14 -41.57
C PRO A 649 6.28 -15.44 -40.75
N HIS A 650 5.33 -16.33 -40.99
CA HIS A 650 5.28 -17.67 -40.41
C HIS A 650 5.87 -18.68 -41.41
N CYS A 651 6.42 -19.79 -40.93
CA CYS A 651 6.93 -20.85 -41.81
C CYS A 651 5.80 -21.40 -42.69
N ARG A 652 6.03 -21.63 -43.99
CA ARG A 652 4.97 -22.09 -44.91
C ARG A 652 4.57 -23.56 -44.72
N GLN A 653 5.35 -24.35 -43.96
CA GLN A 653 5.10 -25.77 -43.78
C GLN A 653 4.48 -26.11 -42.42
N CYS A 654 4.87 -25.40 -41.35
CA CYS A 654 4.34 -25.62 -40.00
C CYS A 654 3.63 -24.41 -39.38
N HIS A 655 3.60 -23.27 -40.08
CA HIS A 655 2.92 -22.03 -39.67
C HIS A 655 3.28 -21.46 -38.30
N HIS A 656 4.45 -21.80 -37.72
CA HIS A 656 4.95 -21.15 -36.51
C HIS A 656 5.59 -19.77 -36.79
N PRO A 657 5.58 -18.83 -35.81
CA PRO A 657 6.26 -17.53 -35.92
C PRO A 657 7.78 -17.70 -35.84
N VAL A 658 8.53 -17.17 -36.80
CA VAL A 658 10.00 -17.22 -36.76
C VAL A 658 10.54 -15.96 -36.09
N HIS A 659 11.15 -16.08 -34.91
CA HIS A 659 11.93 -14.99 -34.31
C HIS A 659 13.43 -15.19 -34.58
N GLY A 660 13.96 -14.50 -35.59
CA GLY A 660 15.42 -14.44 -35.84
C GLY A 660 15.91 -14.06 -37.25
N HIS A 661 15.58 -12.85 -37.74
CA HIS A 661 16.31 -11.98 -38.70
C HIS A 661 16.62 -12.37 -40.18
N LYS A 662 16.59 -11.35 -41.08
CA LYS A 662 17.19 -11.40 -42.45
C LYS A 662 18.73 -11.51 -42.33
N ARG A 663 19.47 -12.24 -43.17
CA ARG A 663 19.79 -11.90 -44.58
C ARG A 663 20.49 -13.04 -45.34
N LEU A 664 20.39 -12.92 -46.67
CA LEU A 664 21.25 -13.38 -47.78
C LEU A 664 22.26 -14.51 -47.53
N ASN A 665 22.18 -15.50 -48.42
CA ASN A 665 23.00 -16.70 -48.62
C ASN A 665 22.40 -17.95 -47.97
N ASN A 666 21.95 -18.86 -48.83
CA ASN A 666 21.25 -20.13 -48.58
C ASN A 666 21.87 -21.00 -47.46
N ALA A 667 21.58 -20.71 -46.20
CA ALA A 667 21.83 -21.60 -45.07
C ALA A 667 20.51 -21.86 -44.31
N GLN A 668 20.29 -23.12 -43.91
CA GLN A 668 19.02 -23.62 -43.35
C GLN A 668 18.67 -23.03 -41.97
N VAL A 669 17.37 -22.82 -41.72
CA VAL A 669 16.78 -22.19 -40.53
C VAL A 669 16.53 -23.23 -39.43
N LYS A 670 16.89 -22.92 -38.18
CA LYS A 670 16.63 -23.78 -37.02
C LYS A 670 15.21 -23.56 -36.44
N CYS A 671 14.46 -24.65 -36.17
CA CYS A 671 13.12 -24.62 -35.58
C CYS A 671 13.10 -25.35 -34.23
N CYS A 672 12.63 -24.69 -33.17
CA CYS A 672 12.63 -25.21 -31.79
C CYS A 672 11.63 -26.34 -31.54
N PHE A 673 10.72 -26.59 -32.49
CA PHE A 673 9.61 -27.54 -32.35
C PHE A 673 9.81 -28.82 -33.19
N CYS A 674 10.89 -28.91 -33.95
CA CYS A 674 11.28 -30.12 -34.66
C CYS A 674 12.38 -30.83 -33.85
N GLU A 675 12.28 -32.16 -33.70
CA GLU A 675 13.19 -32.95 -32.83
C GLU A 675 14.69 -32.71 -33.11
N ASN A 676 15.07 -32.46 -34.37
CA ASN A 676 16.46 -32.23 -34.75
C ASN A 676 16.82 -30.75 -35.00
N GLY A 677 15.94 -29.82 -34.62
CA GLY A 677 16.24 -28.39 -34.62
C GLY A 677 16.43 -27.74 -35.99
N THR A 678 16.16 -28.41 -37.11
CA THR A 678 16.27 -27.88 -38.49
C THR A 678 15.10 -28.40 -39.35
N CYS A 679 14.50 -27.54 -40.18
CA CYS A 679 13.51 -27.94 -41.20
C CYS A 679 14.25 -28.21 -42.52
N THR A 680 14.43 -29.47 -42.90
CA THR A 680 14.99 -29.82 -44.22
C THR A 680 13.87 -29.95 -45.25
N VAL A 681 13.98 -29.18 -46.34
CA VAL A 681 13.12 -29.34 -47.53
C VAL A 681 13.76 -30.43 -48.41
N SER A 682 13.01 -31.48 -48.75
CA SER A 682 13.27 -32.23 -49.98
C SER A 682 12.24 -31.75 -51.01
N ASP A 683 12.72 -31.21 -52.13
CA ASP A 683 11.95 -30.44 -53.12
C ASP A 683 10.95 -31.24 -53.98
N ASP A 684 10.48 -32.40 -53.53
CA ASP A 684 9.51 -33.20 -54.29
C ASP A 684 8.10 -33.19 -53.68
N ILE A 685 7.16 -32.96 -54.59
CA ILE A 685 5.79 -32.49 -54.40
C ILE A 685 4.85 -33.59 -53.87
N SER A 686 3.85 -33.12 -53.13
CA SER A 686 2.60 -33.77 -52.68
C SER A 686 2.68 -34.62 -51.39
N SER A 687 1.95 -34.12 -50.39
CA SER A 687 1.64 -34.78 -49.10
C SER A 687 2.84 -35.33 -48.32
N SER A 688 3.54 -34.46 -47.60
CA SER A 688 4.42 -34.88 -46.50
C SER A 688 3.84 -34.41 -45.16
N ASN A 689 3.20 -35.36 -44.46
CA ASN A 689 2.80 -35.22 -43.06
C ASN A 689 4.04 -34.91 -42.22
N CYS A 690 4.06 -33.76 -41.54
CA CYS A 690 5.07 -33.50 -40.52
C CYS A 690 4.82 -34.50 -39.37
N PRO A 691 5.80 -35.36 -39.01
CA PRO A 691 5.61 -36.39 -37.98
C PRO A 691 5.71 -35.81 -36.56
N CYS A 692 5.61 -34.49 -36.39
CA CYS A 692 5.71 -33.90 -35.07
C CYS A 692 4.49 -34.32 -34.24
N SER A 693 4.77 -34.71 -33.00
CA SER A 693 3.80 -35.23 -32.04
C SER A 693 2.57 -34.33 -31.85
N TRP A 694 2.69 -33.03 -32.12
CA TRP A 694 1.58 -32.08 -32.09
C TRP A 694 0.58 -32.24 -33.26
N HIS A 695 1.05 -32.55 -34.48
CA HIS A 695 0.17 -32.75 -35.63
C HIS A 695 -0.57 -34.09 -35.57
N THR A 696 0.04 -35.13 -35.00
CA THR A 696 -0.63 -36.42 -34.76
C THR A 696 -1.75 -36.29 -33.71
N ALA A 697 -1.66 -35.32 -32.79
CA ALA A 697 -2.65 -35.10 -31.74
C ALA A 697 -3.86 -34.24 -32.18
N ASN A 698 -3.75 -33.46 -33.25
CA ASN A 698 -4.72 -32.40 -33.59
C ASN A 698 -5.34 -32.51 -35.01
N GLN A 699 -5.32 -33.69 -35.64
CA GLN A 699 -5.85 -33.89 -37.00
C GLN A 699 -7.35 -34.23 -37.09
N HIS A 700 -8.15 -33.94 -36.07
CA HIS A 700 -9.61 -33.89 -36.20
C HIS A 700 -10.11 -32.47 -35.90
N GLU A 701 -9.90 -31.54 -36.85
CA GLU A 701 -10.80 -30.41 -37.15
C GLU A 701 -10.14 -29.42 -38.11
N SER A 702 -10.30 -29.64 -39.41
CA SER A 702 -10.11 -28.65 -40.48
C SER A 702 -10.55 -29.32 -41.79
N TYR A 703 -11.44 -28.87 -42.67
CA TYR A 703 -12.16 -27.62 -42.95
C TYR A 703 -13.37 -28.00 -43.84
N GLN A 704 -14.48 -27.26 -43.81
CA GLN A 704 -15.10 -26.62 -45.02
C GLN A 704 -16.49 -26.02 -44.73
N SER A 705 -16.61 -24.74 -45.03
CA SER A 705 -17.87 -24.01 -45.17
C SER A 705 -18.42 -24.22 -46.58
N THR A 706 -19.63 -24.78 -46.71
CA THR A 706 -20.57 -24.48 -47.82
C THR A 706 -22.01 -24.66 -47.32
N CYS A 707 -22.87 -23.73 -47.73
CA CYS A 707 -24.28 -23.65 -47.36
C CYS A 707 -25.13 -24.59 -48.22
N ASN A 708 -26.04 -25.38 -47.63
CA ASN A 708 -27.48 -25.46 -48.02
C ASN A 708 -28.27 -26.57 -47.31
N ASN A 709 -29.48 -26.19 -46.90
CA ASN A 709 -30.70 -26.95 -46.58
C ASN A 709 -30.69 -28.49 -46.73
N GLN A 710 -31.05 -29.20 -45.65
CA GLN A 710 -32.29 -30.00 -45.51
C GLN A 710 -32.26 -30.87 -44.23
N SER A 711 -33.31 -30.69 -43.42
CA SER A 711 -33.94 -31.62 -42.46
C SER A 711 -33.29 -32.97 -42.13
N ALA A 712 -33.07 -33.24 -40.84
CA ALA A 712 -33.33 -34.56 -40.25
C ALA A 712 -33.54 -34.48 -38.71
N SER A 713 -34.80 -34.70 -38.34
CA SER A 713 -35.42 -35.20 -37.10
C SER A 713 -34.60 -35.50 -35.83
N LEU A 714 -35.18 -35.07 -34.71
CA LEU A 714 -34.99 -35.60 -33.35
C LEU A 714 -35.12 -37.13 -33.29
N PRO A 715 -34.39 -37.83 -32.41
CA PRO A 715 -34.80 -39.11 -31.87
C PRO A 715 -35.62 -38.91 -30.57
N THR A 716 -36.85 -39.40 -30.60
CA THR A 716 -37.70 -39.73 -29.44
C THR A 716 -37.22 -41.02 -28.75
N PRO A 717 -37.68 -41.26 -27.50
CA PRO A 717 -36.98 -42.04 -26.48
C PRO A 717 -37.32 -43.52 -26.59
N ASP A 718 -36.32 -44.39 -26.42
CA ASP A 718 -36.49 -45.70 -25.76
C ASP A 718 -35.13 -46.41 -25.66
N SER A 719 -34.53 -46.33 -24.47
CA SER A 719 -33.86 -47.45 -23.82
C SER A 719 -33.22 -46.93 -22.54
N GLN A 720 -33.74 -47.37 -21.40
CA GLN A 720 -33.19 -47.13 -20.08
C GLN A 720 -31.74 -47.64 -20.00
N THR A 721 -30.79 -46.73 -20.10
CA THR A 721 -29.44 -46.89 -19.53
C THR A 721 -29.20 -45.72 -18.60
N THR A 722 -29.30 -45.99 -17.31
CA THR A 722 -28.92 -45.11 -16.20
C THR A 722 -27.51 -44.57 -16.44
N LEU A 723 -27.43 -43.33 -16.91
CA LEU A 723 -26.19 -42.56 -16.98
C LEU A 723 -25.82 -42.17 -15.54
N GLY A 724 -25.06 -43.04 -14.85
CA GLY A 724 -24.50 -42.74 -13.54
C GLY A 724 -23.60 -41.51 -13.64
N ARG A 725 -24.13 -40.33 -13.31
CA ARG A 725 -23.34 -39.10 -13.23
C ARG A 725 -22.42 -39.21 -12.02
N ASN A 726 -21.12 -39.29 -12.27
CA ASN A 726 -20.08 -39.23 -11.24
C ASN A 726 -20.05 -37.83 -10.61
N VAL A 727 -20.99 -37.54 -9.70
CA VAL A 727 -21.00 -36.35 -8.86
C VAL A 727 -20.20 -36.66 -7.60
N THR A 728 -19.22 -35.83 -7.27
CA THR A 728 -18.47 -35.98 -6.01
C THR A 728 -19.19 -35.23 -4.90
N ILE A 729 -19.45 -35.89 -3.78
CA ILE A 729 -20.16 -35.31 -2.63
C ILE A 729 -19.14 -34.97 -1.54
N ALA A 730 -19.18 -33.73 -1.05
CA ALA A 730 -18.41 -33.29 0.11
C ALA A 730 -19.33 -32.70 1.18
N GLN A 731 -19.05 -33.00 2.45
CA GLN A 731 -19.77 -32.43 3.59
C GLN A 731 -18.91 -31.38 4.28
N HIS A 732 -19.47 -30.19 4.48
CA HIS A 732 -18.81 -29.05 5.10
C HIS A 732 -19.69 -28.46 6.20
N LEU A 733 -19.52 -28.93 7.44
CA LEU A 733 -20.44 -28.63 8.54
C LEU A 733 -21.87 -29.06 8.15
N ASP A 734 -22.81 -28.12 8.10
CA ASP A 734 -24.21 -28.33 7.67
C ASP A 734 -24.46 -27.98 6.20
N VAL A 735 -23.39 -27.91 5.39
CA VAL A 735 -23.47 -27.64 3.95
C VAL A 735 -23.08 -28.89 3.18
N THR A 736 -23.98 -29.36 2.33
CA THR A 736 -23.72 -30.45 1.40
C THR A 736 -23.28 -29.87 0.06
N GLU A 737 -22.08 -30.21 -0.38
CA GLU A 737 -21.51 -29.80 -1.67
C GLU A 737 -21.56 -30.96 -2.68
N TRP A 738 -21.98 -30.65 -3.90
CA TRP A 738 -21.99 -31.55 -5.05
C TRP A 738 -21.16 -30.94 -6.18
N LEU A 739 -20.05 -31.61 -6.49
CA LEU A 739 -19.16 -31.25 -7.59
C LEU A 739 -19.65 -31.93 -8.87
N LEU A 740 -19.97 -31.12 -9.87
CA LEU A 740 -20.42 -31.61 -11.17
C LEU A 740 -19.24 -32.18 -11.97
N PRO A 741 -19.47 -33.10 -12.93
CA PRO A 741 -18.42 -33.58 -13.83
C PRO A 741 -17.74 -32.43 -14.61
N SER A 742 -16.45 -32.58 -14.95
CA SER A 742 -15.64 -31.56 -15.64
C SER A 742 -16.21 -31.00 -16.94
N TYR A 743 -17.07 -31.77 -17.63
CA TYR A 743 -17.74 -31.34 -18.86
C TYR A 743 -19.03 -30.52 -18.61
N ILE A 744 -19.44 -30.34 -17.35
CA ILE A 744 -20.59 -29.53 -16.94
C ILE A 744 -20.10 -28.27 -16.21
N CYS A 745 -19.59 -27.31 -16.97
CA CYS A 745 -19.28 -25.96 -16.51
C CYS A 745 -19.33 -24.99 -17.70
N GLN A 746 -19.41 -23.69 -17.42
CA GLN A 746 -19.63 -22.65 -18.44
C GLN A 746 -18.59 -22.65 -19.58
N SER A 747 -17.36 -23.07 -19.28
CA SER A 747 -16.22 -23.07 -20.20
C SER A 747 -16.06 -24.34 -21.04
N SER A 748 -16.77 -25.44 -20.72
CA SER A 748 -16.68 -26.72 -21.46
C SER A 748 -18.02 -27.14 -22.07
N ILE A 749 -19.12 -26.67 -21.49
CA ILE A 749 -20.47 -27.03 -21.94
C ILE A 749 -20.75 -26.49 -23.35
N GLY A 750 -21.22 -27.37 -24.23
CA GLY A 750 -21.50 -27.04 -25.63
C GLY A 750 -20.26 -26.89 -26.52
N GLY A 751 -19.11 -27.46 -26.12
CA GLY A 751 -17.90 -27.50 -26.97
C GLY A 751 -17.13 -26.18 -27.05
N ARG A 752 -17.29 -25.29 -26.07
CA ARG A 752 -16.58 -24.00 -26.03
C ARG A 752 -15.10 -24.20 -25.65
N PRO A 753 -14.17 -23.41 -26.23
CA PRO A 753 -12.79 -23.36 -25.76
C PRO A 753 -12.72 -22.74 -24.36
N SER A 754 -11.72 -23.16 -23.58
CA SER A 754 -11.52 -22.74 -22.18
C SER A 754 -11.48 -21.21 -22.01
N GLY A 755 -12.44 -20.63 -21.27
CA GLY A 755 -12.42 -19.23 -20.82
C GLY A 755 -13.63 -18.39 -21.24
N SER A 756 -14.76 -18.54 -20.54
CA SER A 756 -15.99 -17.80 -20.83
C SER A 756 -16.32 -16.79 -19.72
N ASN A 757 -16.59 -15.54 -20.10
CA ASN A 757 -16.96 -14.41 -19.23
C ASN A 757 -18.49 -14.35 -18.93
N THR A 758 -19.17 -15.50 -19.03
CA THR A 758 -20.64 -15.63 -19.02
C THR A 758 -21.25 -15.80 -17.65
N CYS A 759 -20.45 -15.97 -16.59
CA CYS A 759 -20.90 -16.35 -15.25
C CYS A 759 -22.01 -15.45 -14.69
N THR A 760 -21.95 -14.12 -14.89
CA THR A 760 -23.02 -13.22 -14.42
C THR A 760 -24.34 -13.45 -15.17
N VAL A 761 -24.30 -13.71 -16.48
CA VAL A 761 -25.51 -14.00 -17.27
C VAL A 761 -26.13 -15.32 -16.81
N ILE A 762 -25.30 -16.35 -16.58
CA ILE A 762 -25.73 -17.65 -16.07
C ILE A 762 -26.36 -17.50 -14.67
N ALA A 763 -25.73 -16.74 -13.77
CA ALA A 763 -26.24 -16.50 -12.42
C ALA A 763 -27.61 -15.76 -12.44
N VAL A 764 -27.78 -14.78 -13.33
CA VAL A 764 -29.05 -14.05 -13.48
C VAL A 764 -30.16 -14.95 -14.04
N LEU A 765 -29.84 -15.81 -15.02
CA LEU A 765 -30.83 -16.78 -15.54
C LEU A 765 -31.16 -17.88 -14.53
N ALA A 766 -30.19 -18.35 -13.76
CA ALA A 766 -30.44 -19.30 -12.68
C ALA A 766 -31.32 -18.69 -11.58
N ALA A 767 -31.13 -17.40 -11.26
CA ALA A 767 -32.03 -16.67 -10.36
C ALA A 767 -33.46 -16.59 -10.92
N LEU A 768 -33.62 -16.30 -12.21
CA LEU A 768 -34.92 -16.27 -12.88
C LEU A 768 -35.62 -17.63 -12.81
N ASP A 769 -34.94 -18.68 -13.24
CA ASP A 769 -35.50 -20.03 -13.28
C ASP A 769 -35.84 -20.53 -11.86
N PHE A 770 -35.05 -20.18 -10.84
CA PHE A 770 -35.39 -20.46 -9.46
C PHE A 770 -36.66 -19.71 -9.00
N LEU A 771 -36.76 -18.41 -9.28
CA LEU A 771 -37.91 -17.59 -8.88
C LEU A 771 -39.21 -17.99 -9.62
N GLU A 772 -39.11 -18.48 -10.86
CA GLU A 772 -40.24 -19.05 -11.62
C GLU A 772 -40.58 -20.50 -11.19
N GLY A 773 -39.77 -21.11 -10.33
CA GLY A 773 -39.95 -22.49 -9.89
C GLY A 773 -39.53 -23.54 -10.93
N THR A 774 -38.79 -23.16 -11.97
CA THR A 774 -38.28 -24.08 -12.99
C THR A 774 -36.92 -24.68 -12.61
N LEU A 775 -36.11 -24.02 -11.76
CA LEU A 775 -34.89 -24.57 -11.18
C LEU A 775 -35.12 -24.90 -9.69
N GLN A 776 -35.12 -26.19 -9.36
CA GLN A 776 -35.41 -26.69 -8.02
C GLN A 776 -34.13 -26.88 -7.18
N ILE A 777 -34.19 -26.53 -5.89
CA ILE A 777 -33.12 -26.80 -4.92
C ILE A 777 -33.13 -28.29 -4.57
N PRO A 778 -32.03 -29.03 -4.78
CA PRO A 778 -31.97 -30.45 -4.45
C PRO A 778 -31.91 -30.63 -2.92
N MET A 779 -32.75 -31.51 -2.37
CA MET A 779 -32.75 -31.85 -0.94
C MET A 779 -32.06 -33.19 -0.66
N GLN A 780 -32.05 -34.09 -1.65
CA GLN A 780 -31.44 -35.40 -1.58
C GLN A 780 -30.69 -35.73 -2.88
N LEU A 781 -29.84 -36.76 -2.83
CA LEU A 781 -29.01 -37.19 -3.97
C LEU A 781 -29.85 -37.52 -5.22
N GLN A 782 -31.08 -38.04 -5.07
CA GLN A 782 -31.95 -38.36 -6.19
C GLN A 782 -32.44 -37.11 -6.96
N ASP A 783 -32.57 -35.97 -6.28
CA ASP A 783 -33.07 -34.71 -6.87
C ASP A 783 -32.10 -34.15 -7.92
N LEU A 784 -30.80 -34.47 -7.79
CA LEU A 784 -29.77 -34.06 -8.74
C LEU A 784 -29.98 -34.62 -10.15
N ASN A 785 -30.74 -35.72 -10.29
CA ASN A 785 -31.13 -36.23 -11.61
C ASN A 785 -31.99 -35.23 -12.38
N ILE A 786 -32.70 -34.34 -11.69
CA ILE A 786 -33.59 -33.30 -12.26
C ILE A 786 -32.92 -31.93 -12.22
N THR A 787 -32.23 -31.59 -11.12
CA THR A 787 -31.58 -30.27 -10.97
C THR A 787 -30.39 -30.10 -11.92
N ILE A 788 -29.54 -31.12 -12.11
CA ILE A 788 -28.34 -30.99 -12.96
C ILE A 788 -28.72 -30.72 -14.43
N PRO A 789 -29.64 -31.46 -15.08
CA PRO A 789 -30.07 -31.13 -16.45
C PRO A 789 -30.67 -29.72 -16.56
N MET A 790 -31.45 -29.28 -15.58
CA MET A 790 -32.02 -27.93 -15.56
C MET A 790 -30.92 -26.87 -15.50
N TYR A 791 -29.98 -27.01 -14.57
CA TYR A 791 -28.88 -26.06 -14.44
C TYR A 791 -27.92 -26.09 -15.65
N THR A 792 -27.69 -27.27 -16.23
CA THR A 792 -26.96 -27.46 -17.50
C THR A 792 -27.62 -26.66 -18.63
N ASN A 793 -28.96 -26.69 -18.72
CA ASN A 793 -29.71 -25.91 -19.71
C ASN A 793 -29.59 -24.40 -19.45
N VAL A 794 -29.58 -23.97 -18.18
CA VAL A 794 -29.33 -22.57 -17.81
C VAL A 794 -27.95 -22.10 -18.26
N MET A 795 -26.91 -22.91 -18.06
CA MET A 795 -25.56 -22.60 -18.54
C MET A 795 -25.51 -22.46 -20.06
N ILE A 796 -26.15 -23.36 -20.81
CA ILE A 796 -26.23 -23.31 -22.29
C ILE A 796 -26.94 -22.03 -22.74
N LYS A 797 -28.11 -21.72 -22.16
CA LYS A 797 -28.86 -20.49 -22.46
C LYS A 797 -28.06 -19.23 -22.14
N GLY A 798 -27.39 -19.20 -20.98
CA GLY A 798 -26.58 -18.04 -20.57
C GLY A 798 -25.39 -17.79 -21.48
N ASN A 799 -24.74 -18.88 -21.94
CA ASN A 799 -23.70 -18.83 -22.94
C ASN A 799 -24.20 -18.25 -24.28
N HIS A 800 -25.35 -18.72 -24.79
CA HIS A 800 -25.95 -18.17 -26.01
C HIS A 800 -26.37 -16.71 -25.88
N LEU A 801 -26.97 -16.35 -24.75
CA LEU A 801 -27.45 -15.00 -24.49
C LEU A 801 -26.29 -14.00 -24.39
N TYR A 802 -25.21 -14.36 -23.72
CA TYR A 802 -24.01 -13.54 -23.64
C TYR A 802 -23.39 -13.29 -25.02
N ASP A 803 -23.29 -14.32 -25.86
CA ASP A 803 -22.76 -14.16 -27.23
C ASP A 803 -23.62 -13.19 -28.06
N SER A 804 -24.93 -13.14 -27.81
CA SER A 804 -25.83 -12.21 -28.48
C SER A 804 -25.60 -10.74 -28.10
N PHE A 805 -24.88 -10.46 -27.02
CA PHE A 805 -24.61 -9.10 -26.56
C PHE A 805 -23.54 -8.37 -27.40
N ASN A 806 -22.83 -9.04 -28.33
CA ASN A 806 -21.82 -8.45 -29.22
C ASN A 806 -20.77 -7.58 -28.50
N LEU A 807 -20.30 -8.04 -27.35
CA LEU A 807 -19.38 -7.31 -26.49
C LEU A 807 -17.95 -7.29 -27.08
N PRO A 808 -17.14 -6.23 -26.87
CA PRO A 808 -15.74 -6.19 -27.28
C PRO A 808 -14.94 -7.35 -26.68
N VAL A 809 -13.97 -7.87 -27.44
CA VAL A 809 -13.10 -9.00 -27.06
C VAL A 809 -12.32 -8.76 -25.75
N GLN A 810 -12.23 -7.51 -25.29
CA GLN A 810 -11.51 -7.09 -24.08
C GLN A 810 -12.43 -6.68 -22.93
N GLN A 811 -13.76 -6.86 -23.03
CA GLN A 811 -14.68 -6.45 -21.97
C GLN A 811 -14.60 -7.41 -20.75
N PRO A 812 -14.44 -6.89 -19.51
CA PRO A 812 -14.50 -7.71 -18.30
C PRO A 812 -15.91 -8.27 -18.06
N ASN A 813 -16.09 -9.12 -17.02
CA ASN A 813 -17.40 -9.69 -16.69
C ASN A 813 -18.46 -8.62 -16.43
N LEU A 814 -19.70 -8.93 -16.80
CA LEU A 814 -20.82 -8.01 -16.70
C LEU A 814 -21.28 -7.86 -15.24
N GLU A 815 -21.77 -6.67 -14.89
CA GLU A 815 -22.59 -6.47 -13.69
C GLU A 815 -24.04 -6.91 -13.95
N VAL A 816 -24.79 -7.26 -12.90
CA VAL A 816 -26.20 -7.68 -13.01
C VAL A 816 -27.07 -6.63 -13.70
N ARG A 817 -26.84 -5.34 -13.39
CA ARG A 817 -27.52 -4.22 -14.08
C ARG A 817 -27.23 -4.21 -15.57
N GLN A 818 -26.00 -4.49 -15.97
CA GLN A 818 -25.60 -4.53 -17.38
C GLN A 818 -26.25 -5.72 -18.08
N VAL A 819 -26.34 -6.90 -17.45
CA VAL A 819 -27.06 -8.05 -18.00
C VAL A 819 -28.53 -7.72 -18.28
N LEU A 820 -29.23 -7.10 -17.32
CA LEU A 820 -30.63 -6.70 -17.50
C LEU A 820 -30.79 -5.57 -18.55
N GLN A 821 -29.78 -4.71 -18.72
CA GLN A 821 -29.78 -3.65 -19.74
C GLN A 821 -29.56 -4.18 -21.15
N HIS A 822 -28.59 -5.08 -21.36
CA HIS A 822 -28.34 -5.72 -22.65
C HIS A 822 -29.47 -6.70 -23.01
N GLY A 823 -30.01 -7.40 -22.01
CA GLY A 823 -31.17 -8.28 -22.11
C GLY A 823 -32.53 -7.59 -22.20
N LYS A 824 -32.60 -6.27 -22.39
CA LYS A 824 -33.89 -5.53 -22.46
C LYS A 824 -34.83 -6.01 -23.55
N ASN A 825 -34.34 -6.71 -24.58
CA ASN A 825 -35.16 -7.27 -25.66
C ASN A 825 -35.53 -8.74 -25.42
N ASP A 826 -34.92 -9.40 -24.44
CA ASP A 826 -35.24 -10.76 -24.03
C ASP A 826 -36.53 -10.77 -23.18
N LYS A 827 -37.51 -11.60 -23.59
CA LYS A 827 -38.82 -11.66 -22.92
C LYS A 827 -38.74 -12.24 -21.50
N HIS A 828 -37.74 -13.06 -21.21
CA HIS A 828 -37.54 -13.70 -19.91
C HIS A 828 -36.87 -12.73 -18.93
N LEU A 829 -35.79 -12.06 -19.33
CA LEU A 829 -35.09 -11.10 -18.44
C LEU A 829 -35.91 -9.86 -18.08
N LYS A 830 -36.90 -9.47 -18.90
CA LYS A 830 -37.82 -8.36 -18.56
C LYS A 830 -38.60 -8.58 -17.27
N LYS A 831 -38.82 -9.83 -16.89
CA LYS A 831 -39.55 -10.21 -15.67
C LYS A 831 -38.77 -9.95 -14.40
N LEU A 832 -37.46 -9.74 -14.48
CA LEU A 832 -36.63 -9.45 -13.30
C LEU A 832 -36.50 -7.95 -13.03
N GLU A 833 -36.47 -7.62 -11.76
CA GLU A 833 -35.97 -6.35 -11.23
C GLU A 833 -34.96 -6.57 -10.10
N ILE A 834 -34.09 -5.58 -9.91
CA ILE A 834 -33.13 -5.56 -8.82
C ILE A 834 -33.78 -4.81 -7.65
N THR A 835 -34.02 -5.50 -6.54
CA THR A 835 -34.62 -4.91 -5.34
C THR A 835 -33.57 -4.37 -4.37
N SER A 836 -32.35 -4.90 -4.43
CA SER A 836 -31.20 -4.45 -3.65
C SER A 836 -29.92 -4.70 -4.45
N ASP A 837 -28.96 -3.78 -4.38
CA ASP A 837 -27.65 -3.86 -5.00
C ASP A 837 -26.66 -3.17 -4.08
N LEU A 838 -25.86 -3.99 -3.39
CA LEU A 838 -25.06 -3.57 -2.25
C LEU A 838 -23.61 -4.00 -2.49
N GLY A 839 -22.72 -3.03 -2.56
CA GLY A 839 -21.29 -3.27 -2.76
C GLY A 839 -20.51 -3.33 -1.44
N PHE A 840 -19.40 -4.07 -1.48
CA PHE A 840 -18.32 -4.12 -0.47
C PHE A 840 -18.73 -4.64 0.90
N PHE A 841 -18.90 -5.96 0.99
CA PHE A 841 -19.11 -6.66 2.26
C PHE A 841 -17.81 -7.14 2.91
N THR A 842 -17.74 -7.09 4.24
CA THR A 842 -17.01 -8.10 5.01
C THR A 842 -17.82 -9.39 5.09
N VAL A 843 -17.18 -10.51 5.47
CA VAL A 843 -17.89 -11.79 5.64
C VAL A 843 -19.04 -11.67 6.64
N ARG A 844 -18.85 -10.86 7.68
CA ARG A 844 -19.89 -10.57 8.68
C ARG A 844 -21.04 -9.74 8.08
N ASP A 845 -20.74 -8.73 7.29
CA ASP A 845 -21.79 -7.91 6.66
C ASP A 845 -22.64 -8.73 5.68
N LEU A 846 -22.03 -9.69 4.96
CA LEU A 846 -22.76 -10.61 4.08
C LEU A 846 -23.66 -11.56 4.89
N GLU A 847 -23.16 -12.09 6.01
CA GLU A 847 -23.92 -12.94 6.93
C GLU A 847 -25.12 -12.20 7.51
N ASP A 848 -24.91 -10.98 8.02
CA ASP A 848 -25.96 -10.13 8.58
C ASP A 848 -26.99 -9.78 7.50
N HIS A 849 -26.55 -9.43 6.30
CA HIS A 849 -27.43 -9.08 5.18
C HIS A 849 -28.32 -10.25 4.75
N LEU A 850 -27.74 -11.43 4.52
CA LEU A 850 -28.49 -12.62 4.12
C LEU A 850 -29.44 -13.08 5.23
N THR A 851 -29.00 -13.01 6.49
CA THR A 851 -29.84 -13.35 7.64
C THR A 851 -31.03 -12.40 7.75
N GLN A 852 -30.80 -11.09 7.71
CA GLN A 852 -31.87 -10.10 7.78
C GLN A 852 -32.85 -10.21 6.60
N HIS A 853 -32.33 -10.38 5.38
CA HIS A 853 -33.17 -10.47 4.19
C HIS A 853 -34.01 -11.76 4.17
N HIS A 854 -33.46 -12.89 4.64
CA HIS A 854 -34.21 -14.14 4.76
C HIS A 854 -35.35 -14.07 5.78
N HIS A 855 -35.18 -13.35 6.90
CA HIS A 855 -36.29 -13.11 7.85
C HIS A 855 -37.44 -12.31 7.23
N MET A 856 -37.14 -11.41 6.29
CA MET A 856 -38.13 -10.52 5.68
C MET A 856 -38.81 -11.12 4.44
N HIS A 857 -38.18 -12.10 3.78
CA HIS A 857 -38.65 -12.63 2.51
C HIS A 857 -38.63 -14.17 2.48
N PRO A 858 -39.80 -14.83 2.27
CA PRO A 858 -39.90 -16.29 2.31
C PRO A 858 -39.17 -17.01 1.16
N SER A 859 -38.94 -16.33 0.03
CA SER A 859 -38.12 -16.83 -1.07
C SER A 859 -37.48 -15.67 -1.82
N PHE A 860 -36.19 -15.75 -2.13
CA PHE A 860 -35.48 -14.77 -2.94
C PHE A 860 -34.23 -15.38 -3.60
N ALA A 861 -33.75 -14.75 -4.67
CA ALA A 861 -32.48 -15.07 -5.30
C ALA A 861 -31.53 -13.86 -5.23
N ALA A 862 -30.25 -14.12 -5.01
CA ALA A 862 -29.22 -13.10 -4.94
C ALA A 862 -28.01 -13.51 -5.78
N VAL A 863 -27.58 -12.65 -6.69
CA VAL A 863 -26.35 -12.86 -7.47
C VAL A 863 -25.19 -12.25 -6.70
N LEU A 864 -24.22 -13.08 -6.32
CA LEU A 864 -23.00 -12.67 -5.63
C LEU A 864 -21.86 -12.59 -6.64
N ILE A 865 -21.29 -11.40 -6.80
CA ILE A 865 -20.12 -11.13 -7.64
C ILE A 865 -18.91 -10.97 -6.73
N VAL A 866 -17.97 -11.91 -6.82
CA VAL A 866 -16.70 -11.88 -6.09
C VAL A 866 -15.62 -11.28 -6.99
N PRO A 867 -14.83 -10.29 -6.51
CA PRO A 867 -13.75 -9.71 -7.28
C PRO A 867 -12.73 -10.77 -7.73
N PRO A 868 -11.94 -10.54 -8.79
CA PRO A 868 -12.09 -9.42 -9.71
C PRO A 868 -13.36 -9.48 -10.55
N ASP A 869 -13.98 -10.65 -10.76
CA ASP A 869 -15.03 -10.79 -11.76
C ASP A 869 -15.94 -12.05 -11.69
N LYS A 870 -15.80 -12.98 -10.71
CA LYS A 870 -16.55 -14.25 -10.72
C LYS A 870 -17.92 -14.15 -10.07
N SER A 871 -18.95 -14.64 -10.76
CA SER A 871 -20.34 -14.57 -10.28
C SER A 871 -20.93 -15.94 -9.96
N MET A 872 -21.76 -16.00 -8.93
CA MET A 872 -22.57 -17.16 -8.52
C MET A 872 -23.97 -16.71 -8.11
N VAL A 873 -24.94 -17.62 -8.04
CA VAL A 873 -26.28 -17.31 -7.51
C VAL A 873 -26.54 -18.06 -6.20
N LEU A 874 -27.12 -17.33 -5.26
CA LEU A 874 -27.62 -17.85 -3.99
C LEU A 874 -29.15 -17.84 -4.03
N CYS A 875 -29.77 -18.99 -3.83
CA CYS A 875 -31.21 -19.18 -3.83
C CYS A 875 -31.68 -19.54 -2.43
N PHE A 876 -32.65 -18.78 -1.91
CA PHE A 876 -33.22 -18.97 -0.58
C PHE A 876 -34.71 -19.26 -0.71
N ASN A 877 -35.19 -20.30 -0.05
CA ASN A 877 -36.61 -20.51 0.20
C ASN A 877 -36.83 -20.87 1.68
N GLN A 878 -38.08 -21.10 2.08
CA GLN A 878 -38.45 -21.40 3.48
C GLN A 878 -37.83 -22.70 4.03
N THR A 879 -37.34 -23.59 3.17
CA THR A 879 -36.87 -24.93 3.56
C THR A 879 -35.37 -25.13 3.33
N SER A 880 -34.72 -24.32 2.50
CA SER A 880 -33.35 -24.56 2.04
C SER A 880 -32.67 -23.29 1.50
N ILE A 881 -31.34 -23.27 1.64
CA ILE A 881 -30.42 -22.33 0.99
C ILE A 881 -29.61 -23.12 -0.04
N CYS A 882 -29.43 -22.58 -1.24
CA CYS A 882 -28.65 -23.23 -2.30
C CYS A 882 -27.71 -22.25 -3.00
N LEU A 883 -26.50 -22.73 -3.31
CA LEU A 883 -25.55 -22.11 -4.21
C LEU A 883 -25.63 -22.84 -5.55
N PHE A 884 -25.70 -22.09 -6.64
CA PHE A 884 -25.40 -22.58 -7.98
C PHE A 884 -24.22 -21.80 -8.57
N GLU A 885 -23.20 -22.54 -8.97
CA GLU A 885 -21.91 -22.00 -9.42
C GLU A 885 -21.47 -22.76 -10.70
N SER A 886 -20.99 -22.01 -11.71
CA SER A 886 -20.80 -22.52 -13.07
C SER A 886 -19.34 -22.67 -13.54
N HIS A 887 -18.33 -22.32 -12.74
CA HIS A 887 -16.92 -22.38 -13.16
C HIS A 887 -16.34 -23.80 -13.00
N THR A 888 -15.15 -24.00 -13.55
CA THR A 888 -14.34 -25.21 -13.34
C THR A 888 -13.61 -25.18 -12.01
N HIS A 889 -13.56 -26.31 -11.32
CA HIS A 889 -12.86 -26.49 -10.04
C HIS A 889 -11.87 -27.66 -10.14
N GLY A 890 -10.65 -27.38 -10.60
CA GLY A 890 -9.63 -28.41 -10.83
C GLY A 890 -10.03 -29.39 -11.94
N LEU A 891 -10.23 -30.66 -11.60
CA LEU A 891 -10.71 -31.72 -12.50
C LEU A 891 -12.24 -31.87 -12.48
N GLN A 892 -12.97 -30.96 -11.83
CA GLN A 892 -14.43 -30.98 -11.72
C GLN A 892 -15.05 -29.75 -12.41
N GLY A 893 -16.34 -29.86 -12.75
CA GLY A 893 -17.18 -28.81 -13.33
C GLY A 893 -17.74 -27.89 -12.24
N GLY A 894 -18.93 -27.33 -12.48
CA GLY A 894 -19.60 -26.41 -11.54
C GLY A 894 -19.93 -27.02 -10.18
N ILE A 895 -20.34 -26.17 -9.24
CA ILE A 895 -20.73 -26.56 -7.88
C ILE A 895 -22.22 -26.29 -7.65
N ILE A 896 -22.89 -27.25 -7.00
CA ILE A 896 -24.17 -27.04 -6.32
C ILE A 896 -23.92 -27.27 -4.83
N ALA A 897 -24.35 -26.38 -3.95
CA ALA A 897 -24.21 -26.60 -2.51
C ALA A 897 -25.45 -26.16 -1.75
N THR A 898 -25.93 -26.96 -0.81
CA THR A 898 -27.15 -26.66 -0.04
C THR A 898 -26.97 -26.74 1.45
N SER A 899 -27.75 -25.93 2.17
CA SER A 899 -27.88 -25.99 3.62
C SER A 899 -29.31 -25.69 4.05
N SER A 900 -29.64 -25.96 5.32
CA SER A 900 -30.92 -25.53 5.89
C SER A 900 -30.95 -24.01 6.16
N PRO A 901 -32.13 -23.36 6.12
CA PRO A 901 -32.27 -21.91 6.30
C PRO A 901 -31.77 -21.38 7.64
N GLY A 902 -31.78 -22.19 8.70
CA GLY A 902 -31.23 -21.82 10.02
C GLY A 902 -29.70 -21.72 10.07
N ASN A 903 -29.00 -22.14 9.00
CA ASN A 903 -27.55 -22.26 8.97
C ASN A 903 -26.86 -21.23 8.07
N VAL A 904 -27.45 -20.02 7.91
CA VAL A 904 -26.87 -18.93 7.11
C VAL A 904 -25.40 -18.67 7.47
N SER A 905 -25.05 -18.67 8.77
CA SER A 905 -23.67 -18.51 9.24
C SER A 905 -22.72 -19.59 8.69
N HIS A 906 -23.13 -20.86 8.75
CA HIS A 906 -22.33 -21.98 8.25
C HIS A 906 -22.24 -21.96 6.72
N PHE A 907 -23.31 -21.55 6.05
CA PHE A 907 -23.35 -21.37 4.62
C PHE A 907 -22.42 -20.25 4.14
N VAL A 908 -22.39 -19.09 4.82
CA VAL A 908 -21.46 -17.99 4.50
C VAL A 908 -20.01 -18.38 4.76
N LYS A 909 -19.72 -19.10 5.87
CA LYS A 909 -18.38 -19.67 6.12
C LYS A 909 -17.97 -20.68 5.05
N TYR A 910 -18.91 -21.46 4.53
CA TYR A 910 -18.66 -22.35 3.40
C TYR A 910 -18.34 -21.56 2.14
N LEU A 911 -19.10 -20.50 1.81
CA LEU A 911 -18.81 -19.62 0.67
C LEU A 911 -17.40 -19.03 0.78
N GLU A 912 -17.01 -18.54 1.97
CA GLU A 912 -15.66 -18.01 2.20
C GLU A 912 -14.59 -19.07 1.93
N ARG A 913 -14.79 -20.30 2.45
CA ARG A 913 -13.86 -21.42 2.24
C ARG A 913 -13.81 -21.87 0.78
N MET A 914 -14.95 -21.96 0.10
CA MET A 914 -15.04 -22.38 -1.30
C MET A 914 -14.34 -21.37 -2.21
N VAL A 915 -14.61 -20.08 -2.05
CA VAL A 915 -13.93 -19.01 -2.82
C VAL A 915 -12.42 -19.01 -2.53
N MET A 916 -12.02 -19.24 -1.28
CA MET A 916 -10.61 -19.36 -0.92
C MET A 916 -9.95 -20.62 -1.48
N ARG A 917 -10.64 -21.76 -1.45
CA ARG A 917 -10.18 -23.08 -1.92
C ARG A 917 -10.01 -23.07 -3.44
N ASP A 918 -11.05 -22.67 -4.15
CA ASP A 918 -11.16 -22.91 -5.58
C ASP A 918 -10.80 -21.71 -6.43
N TRP A 919 -11.11 -20.50 -5.97
CA TRP A 919 -10.80 -19.27 -6.69
C TRP A 919 -9.56 -18.57 -6.17
N LYS A 920 -8.97 -19.08 -5.08
CA LYS A 920 -7.83 -18.49 -4.37
C LYS A 920 -8.09 -17.01 -4.08
N ASN A 921 -9.31 -16.66 -3.66
CA ASN A 921 -9.71 -15.29 -3.33
C ASN A 921 -10.60 -15.23 -2.07
N GLY A 922 -10.83 -14.05 -1.50
CA GLY A 922 -11.76 -13.85 -0.36
C GLY A 922 -13.08 -13.21 -0.79
N LEU A 923 -14.10 -13.27 0.07
CA LEU A 923 -15.39 -12.60 -0.14
C LEU A 923 -15.32 -11.08 0.10
N HIS A 924 -14.22 -10.56 0.64
CA HIS A 924 -14.04 -9.13 0.89
C HIS A 924 -14.12 -8.31 -0.40
N GLY A 925 -15.02 -7.33 -0.42
CA GLY A 925 -15.25 -6.49 -1.58
C GLY A 925 -16.21 -7.06 -2.63
N SER A 926 -16.91 -8.15 -2.30
CA SER A 926 -17.99 -8.68 -3.15
C SER A 926 -19.17 -7.73 -3.26
N ASN A 927 -19.87 -7.79 -4.38
CA ASN A 927 -21.14 -7.12 -4.62
C ASN A 927 -22.27 -8.16 -4.63
N ILE A 928 -23.41 -7.84 -4.02
CA ILE A 928 -24.61 -8.69 -4.07
C ILE A 928 -25.78 -7.92 -4.67
N ALA A 929 -26.43 -8.54 -5.65
CA ALA A 929 -27.67 -8.02 -6.23
C ALA A 929 -28.82 -8.98 -5.97
N VAL A 930 -29.82 -8.53 -5.21
CA VAL A 930 -31.05 -9.30 -4.95
C VAL A 930 -32.03 -9.08 -6.10
N LEU A 931 -32.55 -10.19 -6.61
CA LEU A 931 -33.47 -10.23 -7.76
C LEU A 931 -34.86 -10.66 -7.33
N LYS A 932 -35.87 -10.07 -7.96
CA LYS A 932 -37.29 -10.40 -7.78
C LYS A 932 -38.01 -10.41 -9.13
N LEU A 933 -39.07 -11.23 -9.23
CA LEU A 933 -40.04 -11.14 -10.32
C LEU A 933 -40.90 -9.87 -10.17
N LYS A 934 -41.09 -9.14 -11.27
CA LYS A 934 -41.97 -7.98 -11.39
C LYS A 934 -43.45 -8.35 -11.32
#